data_AF-A0A7C4Q243-F1
#
_entry.id   AF-A0A7C4Q243-F1
#
_cell.length_a   1.000
_cell.length_b   1.000
_cell.length_c   1.000
_cell.angle_alpha   90.00
_cell.angle_beta   90.00
_cell.angle_gamma   90.00
#
_symmetry.space_group_name_H-M   'P 1'
#
loop_
_entity.id
_entity.type
_entity.pdbx_description
1 polymer ?
#
loop_
_entity_poly.entity_id
_entity_poly.type
_entity_poly.pdbx_seq_one_letter_code
_entity_poly.pdbx_strand_id
1 'polypeptide(L)'
;MPGLVPLAPTRFQLLPIRFLSKISSQFGTYIVPTLLRIVKGFRRIHSEVAYLVLSGLPFPAKPGCPHRQRAGLYSYPYACQGVSCLFSKSRSLSLPQFGTILAPGTIPSIQPSYPCPFQKRTETVVINSGWYNFLMKAIGSLTFSNQRSLLQQLLTAMLLSLVFTFVLFIAVILTYQIWFAGRIFPGVQVAGIPVGGLSPAEAAEKISAQITFPTQGRIVLKDNENLWVASPQELGLFLDPGASATLAFRVGRDGNLLNRFADQFNAWYTGKNTSPVLLFDQRIAYVYLNRIAAVINRPVIEANLGLQGEEVIVRSGEIGRTLDIDASLALVSAQVQSLQEGVVPLVVQETPPVILDASQQAELARRILSQPLTLTMPEGQTAPGSPWVFDRTTLASMLSIERVRNQDGEQYEITLNSEMLITFLSNLAPNLRTYPQNARFIFNDDTRQLDLLQPAVIGRTLNVDATLRAIQDGLKQDQHTIPLVFDYTNPPVTDDATAESLGITELVSQHTSYFYGSSRERVQNIQAAASRFHGLLVPPGATFSMADALGNISLDNGYAEALIIVGGQTIKGVGGGVCQVSTTLFRTAFFGGYPIVERHAHAYRVSYYEKTYGNRLDPKLAGLDATVYVPIVDFKFTNDTPYWLLMETYVNPNASTLTWKFYSTSDGRTVEWQTTGPVNIVEPPKPLYKENPELKEGEIKQVDWEAKGAEVTVTRTVYRNGQVYFTDRIYTRYQPWQAVYEYGPGTEIPTPEPENND
;
A
#
# COMPACT_ATOMS: atom_id res chain seq x y z
N MET A 1 -63.42 -12.77 19.05
CA MET A 1 -64.58 -12.23 18.30
C MET A 1 -64.10 -11.69 16.95
N PRO A 2 -64.97 -11.53 15.93
CA PRO A 2 -64.55 -11.65 14.53
C PRO A 2 -64.93 -10.49 13.59
N GLY A 3 -64.38 -10.51 12.38
CA GLY A 3 -65.07 -10.18 11.12
C GLY A 3 -64.68 -11.26 10.10
N LEU A 4 -65.58 -12.02 9.48
CA LEU A 4 -66.72 -11.70 8.60
C LEU A 4 -66.23 -11.07 7.26
N VAL A 5 -66.19 -11.74 6.08
CA VAL A 5 -67.12 -12.69 5.36
C VAL A 5 -68.28 -11.93 4.66
N PRO A 6 -68.65 -12.22 3.39
CA PRO A 6 -67.91 -12.77 2.23
C PRO A 6 -68.21 -11.98 0.91
N LEU A 7 -67.94 -12.53 -0.28
CA LEU A 7 -68.96 -12.90 -1.29
C LEU A 7 -68.35 -13.54 -2.56
N ALA A 8 -69.18 -14.08 -3.45
CA ALA A 8 -68.76 -14.87 -4.63
C ALA A 8 -69.41 -14.41 -5.97
N PRO A 9 -69.94 -15.26 -6.88
CA PRO A 9 -69.29 -15.48 -8.17
C PRO A 9 -70.15 -15.19 -9.42
N THR A 10 -69.53 -15.16 -10.62
CA THR A 10 -70.26 -15.07 -11.91
C THR A 10 -69.67 -15.97 -13.01
N ARG A 11 -70.56 -16.47 -13.89
CA ARG A 11 -70.32 -17.31 -15.08
C ARG A 11 -70.59 -16.51 -16.38
N PHE A 12 -70.56 -17.21 -17.53
CA PHE A 12 -71.08 -16.85 -18.88
C PHE A 12 -70.04 -16.15 -19.81
N GLN A 13 -69.59 -16.81 -20.91
CA GLN A 13 -70.18 -16.92 -22.29
C GLN A 13 -69.86 -15.68 -23.16
N LEU A 14 -69.58 -15.69 -24.48
CA LEU A 14 -69.54 -16.67 -25.61
C LEU A 14 -68.25 -16.41 -26.47
N LEU A 15 -67.66 -17.35 -27.24
CA LEU A 15 -67.90 -17.72 -28.67
C LEU A 15 -68.23 -16.54 -29.65
N PRO A 16 -67.89 -16.61 -30.96
CA PRO A 16 -66.86 -17.39 -31.70
C PRO A 16 -66.15 -16.61 -32.87
N ILE A 17 -65.21 -17.27 -33.59
CA ILE A 17 -64.93 -17.22 -35.07
C ILE A 17 -63.62 -18.04 -35.31
N ARG A 18 -63.55 -19.14 -36.09
CA ARG A 18 -63.72 -19.39 -37.55
C ARG A 18 -62.55 -18.84 -38.42
N PHE A 19 -62.02 -19.53 -39.45
CA PHE A 19 -62.38 -20.84 -40.05
C PHE A 19 -61.22 -21.43 -40.91
N LEU A 20 -61.36 -22.71 -41.36
CA LEU A 20 -60.55 -23.39 -42.42
C LEU A 20 -59.04 -23.62 -42.12
N SER A 21 -58.26 -24.43 -42.87
CA SER A 21 -58.52 -25.78 -43.45
C SER A 21 -57.17 -26.48 -43.75
N LYS A 22 -56.82 -27.74 -43.42
CA LYS A 22 -57.49 -29.08 -43.40
C LYS A 22 -57.15 -29.93 -44.66
N ILE A 23 -56.98 -31.27 -44.48
CA ILE A 23 -56.86 -32.36 -45.50
C ILE A 23 -55.41 -32.62 -46.00
N SER A 24 -54.86 -33.85 -46.17
CA SER A 24 -55.29 -35.27 -45.96
C SER A 24 -54.16 -36.07 -45.23
N SER A 25 -54.32 -37.18 -44.49
CA SER A 25 -54.79 -38.56 -44.82
C SER A 25 -53.94 -39.28 -45.91
N GLN A 26 -53.71 -40.60 -45.95
CA GLN A 26 -54.15 -41.75 -45.13
C GLN A 26 -53.29 -43.01 -45.44
N PHE A 27 -53.23 -44.01 -44.54
CA PHE A 27 -52.64 -45.37 -44.72
C PHE A 27 -51.11 -45.45 -45.04
N GLY A 28 -50.40 -46.58 -44.82
CA GLY A 28 -50.77 -47.81 -44.11
C GLY A 28 -49.64 -48.87 -44.03
N THR A 29 -49.42 -49.38 -42.81
CA THR A 29 -49.15 -50.80 -42.43
C THR A 29 -48.22 -51.76 -43.20
N TYR A 30 -47.42 -52.48 -42.39
CA TYR A 30 -47.08 -53.94 -42.43
C TYR A 30 -45.71 -54.47 -42.93
N ILE A 31 -45.21 -55.43 -42.12
CA ILE A 31 -44.28 -56.56 -42.38
C ILE A 31 -42.76 -56.34 -42.20
N VAL A 32 -42.16 -57.36 -41.59
CA VAL A 32 -40.76 -57.58 -41.15
C VAL A 32 -40.43 -59.04 -41.52
N PRO A 33 -39.29 -59.38 -42.17
CA PRO A 33 -38.15 -59.91 -41.40
C PRO A 33 -36.72 -59.65 -41.94
N THR A 34 -35.87 -59.18 -41.02
CA THR A 34 -34.60 -59.76 -40.57
C THR A 34 -33.63 -60.54 -41.51
N LEU A 35 -32.36 -60.11 -41.45
CA LEU A 35 -31.10 -60.90 -41.39
C LEU A 35 -30.34 -61.37 -42.66
N LEU A 36 -29.06 -60.96 -42.68
CA LEU A 36 -27.89 -61.30 -43.53
C LEU A 36 -27.63 -60.46 -44.80
N ARG A 37 -26.37 -60.15 -45.18
CA ARG A 37 -25.08 -59.91 -44.46
C ARG A 37 -24.06 -59.40 -45.52
N ILE A 38 -22.96 -58.76 -45.09
CA ILE A 38 -21.75 -58.43 -45.88
C ILE A 38 -21.92 -57.33 -46.95
N VAL A 39 -21.24 -56.20 -46.75
CA VAL A 39 -21.11 -55.10 -47.73
C VAL A 39 -19.69 -55.09 -48.30
N LYS A 40 -19.54 -55.05 -49.63
CA LYS A 40 -18.25 -54.81 -50.30
C LYS A 40 -18.45 -54.27 -51.73
N GLY A 41 -18.02 -53.03 -51.96
CA GLY A 41 -18.10 -52.36 -53.26
C GLY A 41 -19.46 -51.71 -53.58
N PHE A 42 -19.57 -50.81 -54.55
CA PHE A 42 -18.51 -50.21 -55.38
C PHE A 42 -18.94 -48.80 -55.90
N ARG A 43 -18.06 -48.17 -56.69
CA ARG A 43 -18.17 -46.92 -57.48
C ARG A 43 -19.59 -46.62 -58.08
N ARG A 44 -19.96 -45.40 -58.54
CA ARG A 44 -19.19 -44.31 -59.24
C ARG A 44 -20.10 -43.06 -59.51
N ILE A 45 -19.53 -42.00 -60.14
CA ILE A 45 -20.20 -40.98 -61.01
C ILE A 45 -21.10 -39.96 -60.26
N HIS A 46 -21.01 -38.62 -60.41
CA HIS A 46 -20.02 -37.69 -61.02
C HIS A 46 -19.98 -36.38 -60.15
N SER A 47 -19.51 -35.15 -60.48
CA SER A 47 -19.27 -34.41 -61.74
C SER A 47 -18.16 -33.32 -61.62
N GLU A 48 -17.97 -32.62 -62.74
CA GLU A 48 -17.52 -31.22 -63.01
C GLU A 48 -17.78 -30.12 -61.93
N VAL A 49 -17.14 -28.94 -61.92
CA VAL A 49 -16.10 -28.32 -62.80
C VAL A 49 -15.15 -27.38 -62.01
N ALA A 50 -14.09 -26.86 -62.65
CA ALA A 50 -12.90 -26.26 -62.01
C ALA A 50 -12.78 -24.71 -62.05
N TYR A 51 -11.76 -24.22 -61.32
CA TYR A 51 -10.86 -23.06 -61.55
C TYR A 51 -11.12 -21.64 -60.96
N LEU A 52 -10.03 -21.11 -60.36
CA LEU A 52 -9.53 -19.70 -60.30
C LEU A 52 -10.37 -18.65 -59.51
N VAL A 53 -9.81 -17.68 -58.76
CA VAL A 53 -8.43 -17.41 -58.24
C VAL A 53 -8.45 -16.34 -57.12
N LEU A 54 -7.30 -16.06 -56.46
CA LEU A 54 -7.03 -15.03 -55.42
C LEU A 54 -7.69 -15.27 -54.04
N SER A 55 -7.09 -14.91 -52.89
CA SER A 55 -5.73 -14.44 -52.53
C SER A 55 -5.48 -14.67 -51.02
N GLY A 56 -4.22 -14.65 -50.51
CA GLY A 56 -4.00 -14.66 -49.05
C GLY A 56 -2.64 -15.12 -48.48
N LEU A 57 -1.58 -14.32 -48.65
CA LEU A 57 -0.34 -14.27 -47.83
C LEU A 57 0.60 -15.53 -47.75
N PRO A 58 1.93 -15.36 -47.50
CA PRO A 58 2.91 -16.24 -48.18
C PRO A 58 4.15 -16.74 -47.40
N PHE A 59 4.92 -17.59 -48.08
CA PHE A 59 6.36 -17.92 -47.92
C PHE A 59 6.89 -18.66 -46.67
N PRO A 60 7.30 -19.94 -46.85
CA PRO A 60 8.38 -20.59 -46.08
C PRO A 60 9.73 -20.54 -46.83
N ALA A 61 10.86 -20.63 -46.12
CA ALA A 61 12.18 -20.79 -46.75
C ALA A 61 13.14 -21.73 -45.98
N LYS A 62 13.84 -22.53 -46.79
CA LYS A 62 14.75 -23.66 -46.54
C LYS A 62 16.20 -23.20 -46.15
N PRO A 63 17.21 -24.09 -46.01
CA PRO A 63 18.18 -24.00 -44.91
C PRO A 63 19.62 -23.63 -45.29
N GLY A 64 20.50 -23.47 -44.29
CA GLY A 64 21.96 -23.47 -44.44
C GLY A 64 22.74 -23.46 -43.12
N CYS A 65 23.89 -24.15 -43.09
CA CYS A 65 25.01 -23.96 -42.15
C CYS A 65 26.17 -23.31 -42.95
N PRO A 66 27.18 -22.63 -42.35
CA PRO A 66 27.87 -23.07 -41.13
C PRO A 66 28.50 -22.00 -40.19
N HIS A 67 29.14 -22.50 -39.12
CA HIS A 67 30.40 -22.01 -38.50
C HIS A 67 30.50 -20.70 -37.65
N ARG A 68 30.64 -20.93 -36.32
CA ARG A 68 31.87 -20.73 -35.49
C ARG A 68 32.08 -19.43 -34.68
N GLN A 69 32.63 -19.65 -33.46
CA GLN A 69 33.22 -18.71 -32.47
C GLN A 69 32.21 -17.93 -31.57
N ARG A 70 32.26 -18.15 -30.24
CA ARG A 70 32.94 -17.35 -29.17
C ARG A 70 32.18 -16.04 -28.83
N ALA A 71 31.93 -15.65 -27.57
CA ALA A 71 32.13 -16.24 -26.23
C ALA A 71 31.08 -15.60 -25.28
N GLY A 72 30.89 -15.93 -24.00
CA GLY A 72 31.47 -16.93 -23.10
C GLY A 72 31.09 -16.59 -21.64
N LEU A 73 31.36 -17.51 -20.70
CA LEU A 73 31.42 -17.31 -19.22
C LEU A 73 30.28 -16.56 -18.50
N TYR A 74 29.62 -17.24 -17.56
CA TYR A 74 29.68 -16.84 -16.13
C TYR A 74 29.39 -18.04 -15.22
N SER A 75 29.87 -17.98 -13.98
CA SER A 75 29.95 -19.12 -13.05
C SER A 75 29.47 -18.75 -11.65
N TYR A 76 28.78 -19.68 -10.99
CA TYR A 76 28.70 -19.81 -9.53
C TYR A 76 29.99 -20.50 -9.01
N PRO A 77 30.32 -20.54 -7.69
CA PRO A 77 29.44 -20.33 -6.53
C PRO A 77 29.98 -19.41 -5.41
N TYR A 78 29.22 -19.33 -4.31
CA TYR A 78 29.54 -18.65 -3.06
C TYR A 78 30.70 -19.30 -2.26
N ALA A 79 31.33 -18.51 -1.39
CA ALA A 79 32.23 -18.95 -0.32
C ALA A 79 31.76 -18.41 1.05
N CYS A 80 32.29 -18.96 2.15
CA CYS A 80 31.80 -18.75 3.52
C CYS A 80 32.72 -17.86 4.39
N GLN A 81 32.33 -17.73 5.68
CA GLN A 81 33.01 -17.07 6.83
C GLN A 81 32.65 -15.57 7.02
N GLY A 82 32.37 -15.10 8.25
CA GLY A 82 32.12 -15.88 9.48
C GLY A 82 31.97 -15.07 10.79
N VAL A 83 31.30 -15.70 11.77
CA VAL A 83 31.46 -15.59 13.23
C VAL A 83 31.36 -14.19 13.91
N SER A 84 30.33 -14.02 14.74
CA SER A 84 30.47 -13.60 16.15
C SER A 84 29.21 -13.96 16.96
N CYS A 85 29.35 -14.18 18.27
CA CYS A 85 28.31 -14.73 19.16
C CYS A 85 27.92 -13.75 20.27
N LEU A 86 26.73 -13.92 20.86
CA LEU A 86 26.49 -13.60 22.28
C LEU A 86 25.30 -14.37 22.89
N PHE A 87 25.31 -14.47 24.22
CA PHE A 87 24.43 -15.20 25.15
C PHE A 87 23.04 -14.52 25.31
N SER A 88 21.96 -15.10 25.88
CA SER A 88 21.61 -16.41 26.50
C SER A 88 20.05 -16.60 26.40
N LYS A 89 19.39 -17.72 26.75
CA LYS A 89 19.17 -18.28 28.11
C LYS A 89 18.49 -19.66 28.06
N SER A 90 18.58 -20.45 29.15
CA SER A 90 17.93 -21.77 29.33
C SER A 90 16.44 -21.65 29.70
N ARG A 91 15.56 -22.65 29.48
CA ARG A 91 15.45 -24.00 30.10
C ARG A 91 14.36 -24.86 29.39
N SER A 92 14.21 -26.19 29.57
CA SER A 92 15.13 -27.29 29.94
C SER A 92 14.43 -28.67 29.95
N LEU A 93 15.11 -29.72 29.45
CA LEU A 93 15.08 -31.14 29.91
C LEU A 93 13.76 -31.94 30.08
N SER A 94 13.62 -33.01 29.29
CA SER A 94 13.43 -34.39 29.82
C SER A 94 13.81 -35.46 28.78
N LEU A 95 14.21 -36.66 29.23
CA LEU A 95 14.67 -37.83 28.46
C LEU A 95 14.15 -39.14 29.18
N PRO A 96 14.67 -40.37 28.97
CA PRO A 96 14.17 -41.30 27.95
C PRO A 96 13.94 -42.75 28.48
N GLN A 97 13.50 -43.68 27.61
CA GLN A 97 13.79 -45.13 27.62
C GLN A 97 13.27 -45.73 26.29
N PHE A 98 13.96 -46.58 25.51
CA PHE A 98 14.73 -47.82 25.75
C PHE A 98 13.88 -49.00 26.28
N GLY A 99 13.83 -50.17 25.62
CA GLY A 99 14.46 -50.52 24.34
C GLY A 99 14.12 -51.93 23.82
N THR A 100 14.78 -52.31 22.71
CA THR A 100 15.39 -53.63 22.38
C THR A 100 14.59 -54.93 22.67
N ILE A 101 14.55 -55.97 21.82
CA ILE A 101 15.44 -56.47 20.73
C ILE A 101 14.55 -57.02 19.56
N LEU A 102 14.94 -57.81 18.54
CA LEU A 102 16.13 -58.59 18.14
C LEU A 102 16.22 -58.65 16.57
N ALA A 103 17.35 -59.11 16.02
CA ALA A 103 17.60 -59.48 14.62
C ALA A 103 18.69 -60.61 14.62
N PRO A 104 19.04 -61.39 13.56
CA PRO A 104 19.13 -61.00 12.13
C PRO A 104 18.75 -62.11 11.09
N GLY A 105 18.97 -61.86 9.79
CA GLY A 105 18.91 -62.89 8.73
C GLY A 105 18.86 -62.38 7.27
N THR A 106 20.02 -62.21 6.64
CA THR A 106 20.33 -61.97 5.19
C THR A 106 19.28 -62.41 4.13
N ILE A 107 18.91 -61.63 3.09
CA ILE A 107 19.69 -61.06 1.93
C ILE A 107 20.26 -62.16 1.01
N PRO A 108 20.24 -62.11 -0.35
CA PRO A 108 19.87 -61.06 -1.35
C PRO A 108 18.54 -61.36 -2.13
N SER A 109 17.92 -60.55 -3.00
CA SER A 109 18.26 -59.48 -3.99
C SER A 109 18.49 -59.94 -5.46
N ILE A 110 18.16 -59.07 -6.45
CA ILE A 110 18.41 -59.18 -7.94
C ILE A 110 17.52 -60.21 -8.69
N GLN A 111 16.92 -60.01 -9.89
CA GLN A 111 16.56 -58.88 -10.79
C GLN A 111 15.52 -59.41 -11.87
N PRO A 112 15.12 -58.70 -12.97
CA PRO A 112 13.74 -58.82 -13.52
C PRO A 112 13.62 -59.42 -14.96
N SER A 113 12.48 -59.14 -15.62
CA SER A 113 12.18 -59.07 -17.07
C SER A 113 11.26 -60.15 -17.71
N TYR A 114 10.39 -59.66 -18.61
CA TYR A 114 9.70 -60.37 -19.70
C TYR A 114 10.61 -60.31 -20.97
N PRO A 115 10.37 -61.04 -22.11
CA PRO A 115 9.14 -61.70 -22.57
C PRO A 115 9.31 -63.09 -23.25
N CYS A 116 8.29 -63.57 -23.97
CA CYS A 116 8.26 -64.83 -24.75
C CYS A 116 9.25 -64.84 -25.94
N PRO A 117 9.63 -66.03 -26.47
CA PRO A 117 8.99 -66.49 -27.72
C PRO A 117 8.80 -68.02 -27.89
N PHE A 118 8.23 -68.41 -29.04
CA PHE A 118 8.00 -69.77 -29.56
C PHE A 118 9.27 -70.63 -29.75
N GLN A 119 9.18 -71.95 -29.52
CA GLN A 119 9.48 -72.96 -30.58
C GLN A 119 8.96 -74.38 -30.28
N LYS A 120 8.97 -75.25 -31.31
CA LYS A 120 8.52 -76.66 -31.26
C LYS A 120 9.62 -77.59 -30.74
N ARG A 121 9.23 -78.68 -30.06
CA ARG A 121 9.82 -80.01 -30.32
C ARG A 121 8.73 -81.09 -30.36
N THR A 122 8.86 -81.99 -31.31
CA THR A 122 8.22 -83.30 -31.35
C THR A 122 9.17 -84.32 -30.72
N GLU A 123 8.67 -85.22 -29.89
CA GLU A 123 9.39 -86.43 -29.54
C GLU A 123 8.41 -87.61 -29.46
N THR A 124 8.82 -88.75 -30.03
CA THR A 124 7.95 -89.88 -30.35
C THR A 124 8.39 -91.08 -29.52
N VAL A 125 7.58 -91.49 -28.53
CA VAL A 125 7.91 -92.66 -27.70
C VAL A 125 7.20 -93.91 -28.22
N VAL A 126 7.99 -94.66 -28.97
CA VAL A 126 7.91 -96.08 -29.36
C VAL A 126 6.89 -96.95 -28.60
N ILE A 127 6.07 -97.67 -29.37
CA ILE A 127 5.25 -98.80 -28.94
C ILE A 127 6.15 -99.99 -28.54
N ASN A 128 5.82 -100.71 -27.46
CA ASN A 128 6.29 -102.08 -27.27
C ASN A 128 5.13 -103.01 -26.86
N SER A 129 5.30 -104.31 -27.06
CA SER A 129 4.21 -105.28 -27.20
C SER A 129 4.03 -106.25 -26.01
N GLY A 130 2.87 -106.92 -26.00
CA GLY A 130 2.30 -107.59 -24.83
C GLY A 130 1.25 -106.69 -24.14
N TRP A 131 0.12 -107.18 -23.64
CA TRP A 131 -0.21 -108.56 -23.30
C TRP A 131 -1.35 -109.14 -24.17
N TYR A 132 -1.04 -110.11 -25.02
CA TYR A 132 -2.02 -110.93 -25.75
C TYR A 132 -1.91 -112.39 -25.28
N ASN A 133 -2.17 -112.67 -23.99
CA ASN A 133 -2.29 -114.03 -23.41
C ASN A 133 -2.61 -114.03 -21.89
N PHE A 134 -3.81 -113.59 -21.45
CA PHE A 134 -4.21 -113.82 -20.04
C PHE A 134 -5.72 -114.00 -19.75
N LEU A 135 -6.61 -114.04 -20.75
CA LEU A 135 -8.07 -114.13 -20.52
C LEU A 135 -8.81 -115.17 -21.38
N MET A 136 -8.10 -116.18 -21.89
CA MET A 136 -8.67 -117.32 -22.63
C MET A 136 -8.01 -118.66 -22.21
N LYS A 137 -7.99 -118.98 -20.91
CA LYS A 137 -7.52 -120.29 -20.42
C LYS A 137 -7.96 -120.64 -18.97
N ALA A 138 -9.26 -120.72 -18.72
CA ALA A 138 -9.79 -121.16 -17.41
C ALA A 138 -11.18 -121.85 -17.45
N ILE A 139 -11.56 -122.52 -18.55
CA ILE A 139 -12.67 -123.49 -18.52
C ILE A 139 -12.09 -124.81 -18.01
N GLY A 140 -12.13 -124.99 -16.69
CA GLY A 140 -11.58 -126.14 -15.99
C GLY A 140 -12.40 -126.45 -14.75
N SER A 141 -12.97 -127.66 -14.71
CA SER A 141 -13.83 -128.21 -13.67
C SER A 141 -13.48 -127.81 -12.23
N LEU A 142 -14.35 -127.02 -11.59
CA LEU A 142 -14.45 -126.94 -10.14
C LEU A 142 -15.85 -127.39 -9.72
N THR A 143 -15.89 -128.53 -9.02
CA THR A 143 -17.10 -129.19 -8.54
C THR A 143 -17.73 -128.41 -7.39
N PHE A 144 -19.06 -128.42 -7.32
CA PHE A 144 -19.80 -127.92 -6.15
C PHE A 144 -19.55 -128.85 -4.95
N SER A 145 -18.72 -128.43 -3.99
CA SER A 145 -18.78 -128.94 -2.63
C SER A 145 -19.93 -128.25 -1.88
N ASN A 146 -21.02 -128.98 -1.67
CA ASN A 146 -22.24 -128.42 -1.10
C ASN A 146 -22.17 -128.30 0.43
N GLN A 147 -21.65 -127.17 0.92
CA GLN A 147 -22.13 -126.50 2.14
C GLN A 147 -21.47 -125.11 2.30
N ARG A 148 -22.25 -124.05 2.02
CA ARG A 148 -21.99 -122.68 2.50
C ARG A 148 -23.20 -122.23 3.31
N SER A 149 -22.98 -121.53 4.42
CA SER A 149 -24.07 -121.17 5.33
C SER A 149 -24.98 -120.08 4.75
N LEU A 150 -26.26 -120.11 5.15
CA LEU A 150 -27.29 -119.14 4.77
C LEU A 150 -26.85 -117.67 4.96
N LEU A 151 -26.06 -117.40 6.01
CA LEU A 151 -25.54 -116.08 6.32
C LEU A 151 -24.57 -115.54 5.24
N GLN A 152 -23.76 -116.42 4.63
CA GLN A 152 -22.89 -116.04 3.52
C GLN A 152 -23.70 -115.70 2.26
N GLN A 153 -24.75 -116.46 1.97
CA GLN A 153 -25.63 -116.22 0.82
C GLN A 153 -26.34 -114.86 0.93
N LEU A 154 -26.93 -114.57 2.11
CA LEU A 154 -27.57 -113.28 2.38
C LEU A 154 -26.59 -112.10 2.28
N LEU A 155 -25.38 -112.23 2.84
CA LEU A 155 -24.34 -111.20 2.71
C LEU A 155 -23.92 -110.98 1.25
N THR A 156 -23.74 -112.05 0.45
CA THR A 156 -23.43 -111.89 -0.97
C THR A 156 -24.57 -111.26 -1.77
N ALA A 157 -25.83 -111.58 -1.47
CA ALA A 157 -26.99 -110.97 -2.13
C ALA A 157 -27.14 -109.49 -1.77
N MET A 158 -26.96 -109.13 -0.50
CA MET A 158 -26.97 -107.74 -0.02
C MET A 158 -25.83 -106.92 -0.64
N LEU A 159 -24.62 -107.48 -0.73
CA LEU A 159 -23.46 -106.79 -1.30
C LEU A 159 -23.57 -106.66 -2.83
N LEU A 160 -24.08 -107.67 -3.54
CA LEU A 160 -24.40 -107.58 -4.96
C LEU A 160 -25.51 -106.54 -5.24
N SER A 161 -26.54 -106.47 -4.40
CA SER A 161 -27.59 -105.44 -4.48
C SER A 161 -27.03 -104.04 -4.24
N LEU A 162 -26.16 -103.87 -3.24
CA LEU A 162 -25.47 -102.61 -2.98
C LEU A 162 -24.60 -102.18 -4.16
N VAL A 163 -23.81 -103.10 -4.73
CA VAL A 163 -22.97 -102.84 -5.91
C VAL A 163 -23.82 -102.52 -7.14
N PHE A 164 -24.90 -103.25 -7.39
CA PHE A 164 -25.82 -102.96 -8.50
C PHE A 164 -26.48 -101.59 -8.35
N THR A 165 -26.93 -101.24 -7.13
CA THR A 165 -27.50 -99.93 -6.82
C THR A 165 -26.47 -98.81 -6.97
N PHE A 166 -25.21 -99.04 -6.57
CA PHE A 166 -24.11 -98.08 -6.73
C PHE A 166 -23.72 -97.89 -8.20
N VAL A 167 -23.68 -98.96 -9.00
CA VAL A 167 -23.46 -98.91 -10.45
C VAL A 167 -24.62 -98.20 -11.14
N LEU A 168 -25.87 -98.45 -10.74
CA LEU A 168 -27.05 -97.75 -11.27
C LEU A 168 -27.04 -96.25 -10.91
N PHE A 169 -26.65 -95.91 -9.68
CA PHE A 169 -26.49 -94.52 -9.22
C PHE A 169 -25.40 -93.79 -10.01
N ILE A 170 -24.24 -94.44 -10.23
CA ILE A 170 -23.17 -93.93 -11.11
C ILE A 170 -23.67 -93.80 -12.56
N ALA A 171 -24.45 -94.75 -13.08
CA ALA A 171 -25.00 -94.68 -14.43
C ALA A 171 -25.99 -93.52 -14.60
N VAL A 172 -26.88 -93.28 -13.63
CA VAL A 172 -27.78 -92.11 -13.61
C VAL A 172 -26.98 -90.81 -13.57
N ILE A 173 -25.96 -90.73 -12.71
CA ILE A 173 -25.04 -89.59 -12.62
C ILE A 173 -24.33 -89.33 -13.95
N LEU A 174 -23.73 -90.36 -14.57
CA LEU A 174 -23.02 -90.22 -15.84
C LEU A 174 -23.98 -89.84 -16.98
N THR A 175 -25.18 -90.41 -17.01
CA THR A 175 -26.22 -90.05 -18.00
C THR A 175 -26.65 -88.59 -17.85
N TYR A 176 -26.79 -88.10 -16.62
CA TYR A 176 -27.09 -86.69 -16.32
C TYR A 176 -25.93 -85.75 -16.74
N GLN A 177 -24.68 -86.13 -16.44
CA GLN A 177 -23.50 -85.37 -16.87
C GLN A 177 -23.38 -85.30 -18.41
N ILE A 178 -23.69 -86.40 -19.11
CA ILE A 178 -23.68 -86.47 -20.58
C ILE A 178 -24.84 -85.65 -21.18
N TRP A 179 -26.05 -85.75 -20.62
CA TRP A 179 -27.22 -85.02 -21.14
C TRP A 179 -27.09 -83.49 -21.01
N PHE A 180 -26.38 -83.02 -19.97
CA PHE A 180 -26.02 -81.62 -19.80
C PHE A 180 -24.57 -81.29 -20.23
N ALA A 181 -23.91 -82.13 -21.04
CA ALA A 181 -22.59 -81.83 -21.59
C ALA A 181 -22.67 -80.68 -22.62
N GLY A 182 -22.43 -79.45 -22.16
CA GLY A 182 -22.56 -78.23 -22.95
C GLY A 182 -23.83 -77.41 -22.66
N ARG A 183 -24.64 -77.79 -21.66
CA ARG A 183 -25.81 -77.03 -21.19
C ARG A 183 -25.67 -76.65 -19.71
N ILE A 184 -26.16 -75.47 -19.34
CA ILE A 184 -26.24 -75.05 -17.93
C ILE A 184 -27.17 -76.00 -17.17
N PHE A 185 -26.85 -76.37 -15.93
CA PHE A 185 -27.69 -77.32 -15.18
C PHE A 185 -29.08 -76.71 -14.84
N PRO A 186 -30.14 -77.52 -14.71
CA PRO A 186 -31.47 -77.05 -14.31
C PRO A 186 -31.45 -76.24 -13.01
N GLY A 187 -32.32 -75.22 -12.93
CA GLY A 187 -32.50 -74.37 -11.75
C GLY A 187 -31.40 -73.31 -11.51
N VAL A 188 -30.36 -73.25 -12.34
CA VAL A 188 -29.41 -72.12 -12.36
C VAL A 188 -30.06 -70.88 -13.00
N GLN A 189 -29.83 -69.73 -12.38
CA GLN A 189 -30.36 -68.42 -12.78
C GLN A 189 -29.24 -67.35 -12.79
N VAL A 190 -29.41 -66.28 -13.58
CA VAL A 190 -28.54 -65.09 -13.57
C VAL A 190 -29.42 -63.87 -13.29
N ALA A 191 -29.19 -63.13 -12.21
CA ALA A 191 -30.08 -62.04 -11.77
C ALA A 191 -31.58 -62.42 -11.70
N GLY A 192 -31.90 -63.68 -11.40
CA GLY A 192 -33.27 -64.21 -11.41
C GLY A 192 -33.78 -64.70 -12.78
N ILE A 193 -33.03 -64.47 -13.86
CA ILE A 193 -33.36 -64.99 -15.20
C ILE A 193 -33.02 -66.49 -15.26
N PRO A 194 -33.97 -67.39 -15.52
CA PRO A 194 -33.68 -68.82 -15.59
C PRO A 194 -32.90 -69.17 -16.87
N VAL A 195 -31.68 -69.69 -16.68
CA VAL A 195 -30.76 -70.08 -17.78
C VAL A 195 -30.43 -71.57 -17.82
N GLY A 196 -30.81 -72.33 -16.78
CA GLY A 196 -30.69 -73.78 -16.77
C GLY A 196 -31.36 -74.46 -17.97
N GLY A 197 -30.67 -75.44 -18.56
CA GLY A 197 -31.07 -76.15 -19.78
C GLY A 197 -30.54 -75.54 -21.09
N LEU A 198 -30.14 -74.27 -21.10
CA LEU A 198 -29.59 -73.57 -22.28
C LEU A 198 -28.09 -73.85 -22.47
N SER A 199 -27.59 -73.72 -23.69
CA SER A 199 -26.15 -73.57 -23.95
C SER A 199 -25.65 -72.18 -23.48
N PRO A 200 -24.33 -72.00 -23.26
CA PRO A 200 -23.77 -70.69 -22.90
C PRO A 200 -24.05 -69.57 -23.92
N ALA A 201 -24.23 -69.89 -25.21
CA ALA A 201 -24.55 -68.90 -26.23
C ALA A 201 -26.02 -68.41 -26.13
N GLU A 202 -26.97 -69.34 -26.07
CA GLU A 202 -28.40 -69.03 -25.89
C GLU A 202 -28.65 -68.33 -24.54
N ALA A 203 -27.91 -68.72 -23.50
CA ALA A 203 -27.94 -68.05 -22.21
C ALA A 203 -27.40 -66.63 -22.29
N ALA A 204 -26.29 -66.38 -22.99
CA ALA A 204 -25.74 -65.04 -23.17
C ALA A 204 -26.73 -64.12 -23.92
N GLU A 205 -27.34 -64.59 -25.01
CA GLU A 205 -28.38 -63.82 -25.72
C GLU A 205 -29.56 -63.49 -24.79
N LYS A 206 -30.08 -64.48 -24.05
CA LYS A 206 -31.20 -64.30 -23.11
C LYS A 206 -30.86 -63.34 -21.96
N ILE A 207 -29.65 -63.40 -21.43
CA ILE A 207 -29.14 -62.47 -20.40
C ILE A 207 -29.09 -61.05 -20.98
N SER A 208 -28.54 -60.88 -22.18
CA SER A 208 -28.42 -59.55 -22.83
C SER A 208 -29.76 -58.91 -23.18
N ALA A 209 -30.78 -59.74 -23.48
CA ALA A 209 -32.13 -59.27 -23.80
C ALA A 209 -32.97 -58.90 -22.57
N GLN A 210 -32.62 -59.39 -21.37
CA GLN A 210 -33.44 -59.21 -20.16
C GLN A 210 -32.77 -58.35 -19.08
N ILE A 211 -31.45 -58.21 -19.05
CA ILE A 211 -30.76 -57.25 -18.18
C ILE A 211 -30.59 -55.91 -18.91
N THR A 212 -31.65 -55.10 -18.94
CA THR A 212 -31.65 -53.83 -19.68
C THR A 212 -31.12 -52.63 -18.88
N PHE A 213 -30.86 -52.76 -17.58
CA PHE A 213 -30.42 -51.63 -16.73
C PHE A 213 -29.23 -50.84 -17.32
N PRO A 214 -28.17 -51.45 -17.87
CA PRO A 214 -27.07 -50.68 -18.46
C PRO A 214 -27.47 -49.78 -19.63
N THR A 215 -28.46 -50.20 -20.43
CA THR A 215 -28.84 -49.54 -21.70
C THR A 215 -30.13 -48.71 -21.62
N GLN A 216 -30.98 -48.97 -20.63
CA GLN A 216 -32.29 -48.32 -20.45
C GLN A 216 -32.44 -47.57 -19.12
N GLY A 217 -31.63 -47.94 -18.11
CA GLY A 217 -31.66 -47.30 -16.79
C GLY A 217 -31.18 -45.85 -16.87
N ARG A 218 -31.60 -45.04 -15.90
CA ARG A 218 -31.32 -43.60 -15.85
C ARG A 218 -30.60 -43.22 -14.57
N ILE A 219 -29.45 -42.58 -14.74
CA ILE A 219 -28.71 -41.91 -13.66
C ILE A 219 -28.74 -40.41 -13.97
N VAL A 220 -29.21 -39.62 -13.01
CA VAL A 220 -29.36 -38.17 -13.16
C VAL A 220 -28.25 -37.48 -12.38
N LEU A 221 -27.27 -36.92 -13.09
CA LEU A 221 -26.24 -36.08 -12.50
C LEU A 221 -26.82 -34.69 -12.23
N LYS A 222 -26.58 -34.10 -11.05
CA LYS A 222 -27.21 -32.84 -10.63
C LYS A 222 -26.19 -31.83 -10.07
N ASP A 223 -26.25 -30.59 -10.56
CA ASP A 223 -25.60 -29.41 -9.98
C ASP A 223 -26.64 -28.29 -9.84
N ASN A 224 -27.05 -27.98 -8.61
CA ASN A 224 -28.12 -27.02 -8.29
C ASN A 224 -29.42 -27.29 -9.07
N GLU A 225 -29.74 -26.50 -10.10
CA GLU A 225 -30.92 -26.71 -10.96
C GLU A 225 -30.60 -27.50 -12.25
N ASN A 226 -29.31 -27.63 -12.60
CA ASN A 226 -28.87 -28.34 -13.80
C ASN A 226 -28.98 -29.86 -13.60
N LEU A 227 -29.52 -30.54 -14.61
CA LEU A 227 -29.73 -31.99 -14.61
C LEU A 227 -29.21 -32.59 -15.93
N TRP A 228 -28.29 -33.55 -15.84
CA TRP A 228 -27.83 -34.34 -16.98
C TRP A 228 -28.27 -35.79 -16.78
N VAL A 229 -29.11 -36.30 -17.68
CA VAL A 229 -29.56 -37.71 -17.66
C VAL A 229 -28.60 -38.53 -18.52
N ALA A 230 -28.02 -39.57 -17.93
CA ALA A 230 -27.15 -40.52 -18.60
C ALA A 230 -27.66 -41.95 -18.38
N SER A 231 -27.50 -42.81 -19.39
CA SER A 231 -27.56 -44.25 -19.17
C SER A 231 -26.29 -44.74 -18.45
N PRO A 232 -26.35 -45.83 -17.65
CA PRO A 232 -25.14 -46.40 -17.07
C PRO A 232 -24.09 -46.78 -18.13
N GLN A 233 -24.50 -47.16 -19.36
CA GLN A 233 -23.60 -47.42 -20.48
C GLN A 233 -22.84 -46.17 -20.96
N GLU A 234 -23.48 -45.00 -21.01
CA GLU A 234 -22.80 -43.72 -21.29
C GLU A 234 -21.85 -43.30 -20.17
N LEU A 235 -22.05 -43.82 -18.95
CA LEU A 235 -21.13 -43.72 -17.83
C LEU A 235 -20.11 -44.87 -17.79
N GLY A 236 -20.12 -45.80 -18.77
CA GLY A 236 -19.13 -46.87 -18.89
C GLY A 236 -19.47 -48.20 -18.22
N LEU A 237 -20.71 -48.43 -17.78
CA LEU A 237 -21.18 -49.75 -17.34
C LEU A 237 -21.59 -50.62 -18.54
N PHE A 238 -20.89 -51.74 -18.71
CA PHE A 238 -21.22 -52.75 -19.71
C PHE A 238 -21.57 -54.07 -19.05
N LEU A 239 -22.57 -54.75 -19.61
CA LEU A 239 -22.85 -56.15 -19.32
C LEU A 239 -21.93 -57.03 -20.17
N ASP A 240 -21.25 -58.00 -19.55
CA ASP A 240 -20.64 -59.11 -20.27
C ASP A 240 -21.58 -60.33 -20.17
N PRO A 241 -22.47 -60.54 -21.17
CA PRO A 241 -23.37 -61.69 -21.15
C PRO A 241 -22.62 -63.02 -21.36
N GLY A 242 -21.45 -63.01 -22.01
CA GLY A 242 -20.64 -64.20 -22.26
C GLY A 242 -19.95 -64.70 -21.00
N ALA A 243 -19.32 -63.80 -20.23
CA ALA A 243 -18.78 -64.12 -18.91
C ALA A 243 -19.90 -64.48 -17.92
N SER A 244 -21.05 -63.80 -17.96
CA SER A 244 -22.23 -64.14 -17.15
C SER A 244 -22.74 -65.56 -17.41
N ALA A 245 -22.93 -65.93 -18.69
CA ALA A 245 -23.34 -67.28 -19.07
C ALA A 245 -22.28 -68.33 -18.75
N THR A 246 -20.99 -67.98 -18.86
CA THR A 246 -19.87 -68.85 -18.48
C THR A 246 -19.82 -69.10 -16.97
N LEU A 247 -20.10 -68.08 -16.15
CA LEU A 247 -20.20 -68.21 -14.69
C LEU A 247 -21.36 -69.13 -14.31
N ALA A 248 -22.53 -68.94 -14.91
CA ALA A 248 -23.68 -69.83 -14.72
C ALA A 248 -23.39 -71.28 -15.17
N PHE A 249 -22.65 -71.48 -16.27
CA PHE A 249 -22.27 -72.81 -16.76
C PHE A 249 -21.31 -73.56 -15.81
N ARG A 250 -20.46 -72.85 -15.05
CA ARG A 250 -19.54 -73.43 -14.06
C ARG A 250 -20.21 -73.93 -12.78
N VAL A 251 -21.43 -73.47 -12.47
CA VAL A 251 -22.21 -73.95 -11.32
C VAL A 251 -22.34 -75.48 -11.40
N GLY A 252 -21.96 -76.18 -10.33
CA GLY A 252 -21.97 -77.64 -10.28
C GLY A 252 -20.89 -78.34 -11.11
N ARG A 253 -19.94 -77.62 -11.74
CA ARG A 253 -18.85 -78.18 -12.56
C ARG A 253 -17.46 -77.94 -11.99
N ASP A 254 -17.25 -76.85 -11.25
CA ASP A 254 -15.97 -76.54 -10.59
C ASP A 254 -15.87 -77.18 -9.19
N GLY A 255 -14.67 -77.15 -8.60
CA GLY A 255 -14.41 -77.70 -7.25
C GLY A 255 -14.21 -79.22 -7.20
N ASN A 256 -14.26 -79.79 -5.98
CA ASN A 256 -14.13 -81.25 -5.76
C ASN A 256 -15.44 -82.00 -6.11
N LEU A 257 -15.39 -83.34 -6.15
CA LEU A 257 -16.55 -84.16 -6.56
C LEU A 257 -17.78 -83.96 -5.66
N LEU A 258 -17.60 -83.88 -4.34
CA LEU A 258 -18.71 -83.70 -3.39
C LEU A 258 -19.39 -82.34 -3.57
N ASN A 259 -18.61 -81.27 -3.73
CA ASN A 259 -19.13 -79.93 -3.96
C ASN A 259 -19.90 -79.84 -5.28
N ARG A 260 -19.44 -80.51 -6.35
CA ARG A 260 -20.16 -80.57 -7.63
C ARG A 260 -21.54 -81.20 -7.49
N PHE A 261 -21.66 -82.32 -6.76
CA PHE A 261 -22.95 -82.95 -6.50
C PHE A 261 -23.85 -82.08 -5.60
N ALA A 262 -23.30 -81.45 -4.57
CA ALA A 262 -24.04 -80.55 -3.70
C ALA A 262 -24.57 -79.32 -4.47
N ASP A 263 -23.75 -78.65 -5.29
CA ASP A 263 -24.20 -77.52 -6.10
C ASP A 263 -25.19 -77.93 -7.20
N GLN A 264 -25.05 -79.11 -7.82
CA GLN A 264 -26.05 -79.63 -8.78
C GLN A 264 -27.40 -79.90 -8.09
N PHE A 265 -27.39 -80.56 -6.92
CA PHE A 265 -28.60 -80.85 -6.17
C PHE A 265 -29.28 -79.59 -5.63
N ASN A 266 -28.50 -78.65 -5.08
CA ASN A 266 -29.01 -77.37 -4.58
C ASN A 266 -29.53 -76.49 -5.73
N ALA A 267 -28.82 -76.42 -6.86
CA ALA A 267 -29.32 -75.72 -8.04
C ALA A 267 -30.66 -76.30 -8.53
N TRP A 268 -30.83 -77.62 -8.51
CA TRP A 268 -32.08 -78.28 -8.90
C TRP A 268 -33.21 -78.11 -7.89
N TYR A 269 -32.93 -78.21 -6.58
CA TYR A 269 -33.95 -78.24 -5.52
C TYR A 269 -34.34 -76.85 -4.99
N THR A 270 -33.37 -75.97 -4.71
CA THR A 270 -33.62 -74.60 -4.20
C THR A 270 -33.44 -73.50 -5.26
N GLY A 271 -32.89 -73.85 -6.43
CA GLY A 271 -32.36 -72.87 -7.36
C GLY A 271 -30.96 -72.39 -6.96
N LYS A 272 -30.18 -71.93 -7.96
CA LYS A 272 -28.90 -71.23 -7.73
C LYS A 272 -28.86 -69.97 -8.58
N ASN A 273 -29.07 -68.81 -7.96
CA ASN A 273 -28.92 -67.53 -8.62
C ASN A 273 -27.44 -67.10 -8.62
N THR A 274 -26.99 -66.50 -9.72
CA THR A 274 -25.64 -65.96 -9.90
C THR A 274 -25.71 -64.49 -10.32
N SER A 275 -24.75 -63.68 -9.85
CA SER A 275 -24.68 -62.27 -10.26
C SER A 275 -24.21 -62.16 -11.72
N PRO A 276 -24.74 -61.21 -12.50
CA PRO A 276 -24.21 -60.92 -13.84
C PRO A 276 -22.81 -60.31 -13.72
N VAL A 277 -21.96 -60.62 -14.70
CA VAL A 277 -20.65 -59.99 -14.84
C VAL A 277 -20.84 -58.63 -15.49
N LEU A 278 -20.56 -57.58 -14.72
CA LEU A 278 -20.60 -56.19 -15.16
C LEU A 278 -19.19 -55.62 -15.15
N LEU A 279 -18.86 -54.85 -16.19
CA LEU A 279 -17.58 -54.18 -16.35
C LEU A 279 -17.82 -52.66 -16.32
N PHE A 280 -17.10 -51.94 -15.46
CA PHE A 280 -17.23 -50.50 -15.33
C PHE A 280 -15.94 -49.80 -15.76
N ASP A 281 -15.97 -49.14 -16.92
CA ASP A 281 -14.84 -48.36 -17.43
C ASP A 281 -14.90 -46.91 -16.95
N GLN A 282 -14.25 -46.65 -15.81
CA GLN A 282 -14.12 -45.33 -15.19
C GLN A 282 -13.64 -44.24 -16.17
N ARG A 283 -12.90 -44.59 -17.24
CA ARG A 283 -12.42 -43.61 -18.23
C ARG A 283 -13.56 -43.00 -19.04
N ILE A 284 -14.66 -43.74 -19.23
CA ILE A 284 -15.85 -43.27 -19.95
C ILE A 284 -16.65 -42.33 -19.04
N ALA A 285 -16.89 -42.70 -17.78
CA ALA A 285 -17.45 -41.78 -16.77
C ALA A 285 -16.61 -40.50 -16.64
N TYR A 286 -15.28 -40.61 -16.57
CA TYR A 286 -14.37 -39.46 -16.51
C TYR A 286 -14.52 -38.55 -17.73
N VAL A 287 -14.57 -39.10 -18.96
CA VAL A 287 -14.81 -38.31 -20.19
C VAL A 287 -16.21 -37.67 -20.20
N TYR A 288 -17.23 -38.35 -19.67
CA TYR A 288 -18.58 -37.78 -19.54
C TYR A 288 -18.60 -36.61 -18.54
N LEU A 289 -17.99 -36.79 -17.36
CA LEU A 289 -17.85 -35.74 -16.35
C LEU A 289 -17.02 -34.55 -16.85
N ASN A 290 -15.98 -34.76 -17.66
CA ASN A 290 -15.23 -33.67 -18.29
C ASN A 290 -16.08 -32.81 -19.25
N ARG A 291 -17.08 -33.40 -19.92
CA ARG A 291 -18.02 -32.62 -20.77
C ARG A 291 -18.96 -31.77 -19.92
N ILE A 292 -19.35 -32.24 -18.74
CA ILE A 292 -20.12 -31.44 -17.78
C ILE A 292 -19.24 -30.37 -17.12
N ALA A 293 -17.98 -30.69 -16.80
CA ALA A 293 -16.99 -29.73 -16.31
C ALA A 293 -16.82 -28.55 -17.28
N ALA A 294 -16.83 -28.79 -18.60
CA ALA A 294 -16.78 -27.72 -19.59
C ALA A 294 -18.02 -26.77 -19.60
N VAL A 295 -19.08 -27.08 -18.86
CA VAL A 295 -20.30 -26.26 -18.69
C VAL A 295 -20.41 -25.69 -17.27
N ILE A 296 -19.99 -26.45 -16.25
CA ILE A 296 -19.97 -26.02 -14.84
C ILE A 296 -18.80 -25.08 -14.56
N ASN A 297 -17.61 -25.36 -15.13
CA ASN A 297 -16.38 -24.70 -14.71
C ASN A 297 -16.36 -23.23 -15.15
N ARG A 298 -16.13 -22.35 -14.19
CA ARG A 298 -15.97 -20.91 -14.39
C ARG A 298 -14.71 -20.44 -13.66
N PRO A 299 -13.84 -19.65 -14.30
CA PRO A 299 -12.72 -19.04 -13.60
C PRO A 299 -13.25 -18.10 -12.51
N VAL A 300 -12.49 -17.97 -11.42
CA VAL A 300 -12.72 -16.88 -10.46
C VAL A 300 -12.30 -15.56 -11.09
N ILE A 301 -13.10 -14.51 -10.90
CA ILE A 301 -12.81 -13.15 -11.36
C ILE A 301 -12.78 -12.24 -10.14
N GLU A 302 -11.64 -11.60 -9.87
CA GLU A 302 -11.52 -10.60 -8.81
C GLU A 302 -12.33 -9.34 -9.14
N ALA A 303 -12.95 -8.73 -8.15
CA ALA A 303 -13.50 -7.39 -8.29
C ALA A 303 -12.38 -6.39 -8.64
N ASN A 304 -12.72 -5.37 -9.44
CA ASN A 304 -11.78 -4.34 -9.86
C ASN A 304 -12.38 -2.95 -9.62
N LEU A 305 -11.58 -2.05 -9.07
CA LEU A 305 -11.91 -0.64 -8.86
C LEU A 305 -10.80 0.22 -9.46
N GLY A 306 -11.16 1.23 -10.24
CA GLY A 306 -10.20 2.13 -10.88
C GLY A 306 -10.83 3.46 -11.31
N LEU A 307 -9.96 4.39 -11.71
CA LEU A 307 -10.31 5.73 -12.17
C LEU A 307 -9.92 5.91 -13.63
N GLN A 308 -10.82 6.52 -14.42
CA GLN A 308 -10.55 6.96 -15.78
C GLN A 308 -10.88 8.45 -15.89
N GLY A 309 -9.89 9.29 -15.58
CA GLY A 309 -10.14 10.72 -15.35
C GLY A 309 -10.98 10.89 -14.09
N GLU A 310 -12.13 11.55 -14.21
CA GLU A 310 -13.10 11.71 -13.11
C GLU A 310 -14.03 10.49 -12.93
N GLU A 311 -14.06 9.53 -13.86
CA GLU A 311 -15.01 8.41 -13.84
C GLU A 311 -14.53 7.25 -12.97
N VAL A 312 -15.34 6.86 -11.98
CA VAL A 312 -15.08 5.71 -11.09
C VAL A 312 -15.64 4.44 -11.71
N ILE A 313 -14.75 3.63 -12.28
CA ILE A 313 -15.06 2.34 -12.90
C ILE A 313 -14.98 1.24 -11.84
N VAL A 314 -16.06 0.48 -11.70
CA VAL A 314 -16.15 -0.68 -10.81
C VAL A 314 -16.63 -1.91 -11.57
N ARG A 315 -16.06 -3.07 -11.25
CA ARG A 315 -16.52 -4.39 -11.71
C ARG A 315 -16.58 -5.32 -10.49
N SER A 316 -17.73 -5.93 -10.25
CA SER A 316 -17.89 -6.96 -9.20
C SER A 316 -17.09 -8.22 -9.55
N GLY A 317 -16.70 -8.98 -8.53
CA GLY A 317 -16.06 -10.28 -8.71
C GLY A 317 -17.08 -11.38 -9.04
N GLU A 318 -16.62 -12.44 -9.71
CA GLU A 318 -17.40 -13.64 -9.97
C GLU A 318 -16.78 -14.85 -9.24
N ILE A 319 -17.63 -15.61 -8.53
CA ILE A 319 -17.23 -16.82 -7.81
C ILE A 319 -16.83 -17.90 -8.83
N GLY A 320 -15.59 -18.36 -8.73
CA GLY A 320 -15.11 -19.46 -9.55
C GLY A 320 -15.79 -20.77 -9.13
N ARG A 321 -16.14 -21.61 -10.10
CA ARG A 321 -16.72 -22.93 -9.87
C ARG A 321 -15.89 -23.96 -10.60
N THR A 322 -15.57 -25.09 -9.96
CA THR A 322 -14.89 -26.22 -10.61
C THR A 322 -15.52 -27.52 -10.16
N LEU A 323 -15.95 -28.34 -11.13
CA LEU A 323 -16.39 -29.71 -10.88
C LEU A 323 -15.20 -30.54 -10.37
N ASP A 324 -15.32 -31.08 -9.17
CA ASP A 324 -14.43 -32.12 -8.65
C ASP A 324 -14.78 -33.43 -9.34
N ILE A 325 -14.03 -33.73 -10.40
CA ILE A 325 -14.28 -34.89 -11.26
C ILE A 325 -14.03 -36.19 -10.50
N ASP A 326 -13.05 -36.25 -9.60
CA ASP A 326 -12.69 -37.48 -8.90
C ASP A 326 -13.69 -37.81 -7.78
N ALA A 327 -14.12 -36.81 -6.99
CA ALA A 327 -15.18 -36.99 -6.00
C ALA A 327 -16.53 -37.30 -6.69
N SER A 328 -16.85 -36.62 -7.79
CA SER A 328 -18.04 -36.92 -8.59
C SER A 328 -17.97 -38.33 -9.21
N LEU A 329 -16.81 -38.75 -9.70
CA LEU A 329 -16.58 -40.10 -10.25
C LEU A 329 -16.75 -41.18 -9.18
N ALA A 330 -16.35 -40.93 -7.93
CA ALA A 330 -16.59 -41.84 -6.82
C ALA A 330 -18.10 -42.04 -6.55
N LEU A 331 -18.88 -40.96 -6.53
CA LEU A 331 -20.34 -41.02 -6.37
C LEU A 331 -21.04 -41.70 -7.56
N VAL A 332 -20.61 -41.39 -8.80
CA VAL A 332 -21.07 -42.08 -10.01
C VAL A 332 -20.74 -43.58 -9.94
N SER A 333 -19.53 -43.95 -9.53
CA SER A 333 -19.11 -45.36 -9.38
C SER A 333 -20.03 -46.09 -8.40
N ALA A 334 -20.34 -45.49 -7.25
CA ALA A 334 -21.21 -46.07 -6.24
C ALA A 334 -22.67 -46.23 -6.75
N GLN A 335 -23.23 -45.20 -7.40
CA GLN A 335 -24.58 -45.29 -7.96
C GLN A 335 -24.67 -46.35 -9.06
N VAL A 336 -23.69 -46.38 -9.97
CA VAL A 336 -23.61 -47.37 -11.06
C VAL A 336 -23.52 -48.81 -10.51
N GLN A 337 -22.78 -49.02 -9.41
CA GLN A 337 -22.68 -50.33 -8.74
C GLN A 337 -23.95 -50.74 -7.97
N SER A 338 -24.83 -49.79 -7.61
CA SER A 338 -26.10 -50.10 -6.92
C SER A 338 -27.12 -50.84 -7.79
N LEU A 339 -26.97 -50.77 -9.12
CA LEU A 339 -27.91 -51.29 -10.13
C LEU A 339 -29.33 -50.71 -10.03
N GLN A 340 -29.46 -49.50 -9.50
CA GLN A 340 -30.72 -48.76 -9.37
C GLN A 340 -30.63 -47.40 -10.07
N GLU A 341 -31.78 -46.90 -10.55
CA GLU A 341 -31.91 -45.52 -11.00
C GLU A 341 -31.78 -44.56 -9.80
N GLY A 342 -31.21 -43.37 -10.01
CA GLY A 342 -30.95 -42.44 -8.92
C GLY A 342 -30.41 -41.10 -9.36
N VAL A 343 -30.40 -40.15 -8.41
CA VAL A 343 -29.83 -38.81 -8.59
C VAL A 343 -28.47 -38.78 -7.90
N VAL A 344 -27.42 -38.48 -8.67
CA VAL A 344 -26.05 -38.30 -8.17
C VAL A 344 -25.79 -36.79 -8.07
N PRO A 345 -25.62 -36.23 -6.85
CA PRO A 345 -25.15 -34.87 -6.72
C PRO A 345 -23.70 -34.80 -7.22
N LEU A 346 -23.42 -33.86 -8.12
CA LEU A 346 -22.08 -33.55 -8.56
C LEU A 346 -21.38 -32.72 -7.48
N VAL A 347 -20.10 -33.03 -7.23
CA VAL A 347 -19.29 -32.31 -6.25
C VAL A 347 -18.66 -31.12 -6.96
N VAL A 348 -19.21 -29.92 -6.76
CA VAL A 348 -18.63 -28.68 -7.26
C VAL A 348 -17.92 -27.96 -6.13
N GLN A 349 -16.63 -27.67 -6.32
CA GLN A 349 -15.88 -26.80 -5.43
C GLN A 349 -16.09 -25.35 -5.92
N GLU A 350 -16.39 -24.45 -4.99
CA GLU A 350 -16.61 -23.02 -5.28
C GLU A 350 -15.51 -22.19 -4.59
N THR A 351 -14.82 -21.39 -5.38
CA THR A 351 -13.69 -20.56 -4.98
C THR A 351 -14.12 -19.10 -5.08
N PRO A 352 -14.43 -18.42 -3.94
CA PRO A 352 -14.74 -17.01 -3.97
C PRO A 352 -13.49 -16.20 -4.39
N PRO A 353 -13.68 -15.06 -5.10
CA PRO A 353 -12.60 -14.10 -5.27
C PRO A 353 -12.20 -13.52 -3.92
N VAL A 354 -10.95 -13.06 -3.80
CA VAL A 354 -10.44 -12.46 -2.56
C VAL A 354 -11.11 -11.10 -2.31
N ILE A 355 -11.45 -10.37 -3.38
CA ILE A 355 -12.36 -9.22 -3.33
C ILE A 355 -13.59 -9.52 -4.20
N LEU A 356 -14.76 -9.67 -3.57
CA LEU A 356 -16.03 -9.95 -4.25
C LEU A 356 -16.79 -8.68 -4.65
N ASP A 357 -16.81 -7.67 -3.77
CA ASP A 357 -17.45 -6.38 -4.03
C ASP A 357 -16.50 -5.22 -3.69
N ALA A 358 -16.58 -4.17 -4.50
CA ALA A 358 -15.88 -2.91 -4.31
C ALA A 358 -16.85 -1.70 -4.36
N SER A 359 -18.17 -1.94 -4.43
CA SER A 359 -19.18 -0.90 -4.66
C SER A 359 -19.24 0.15 -3.56
N GLN A 360 -19.05 -0.24 -2.30
CA GLN A 360 -19.01 0.71 -1.17
C GLN A 360 -17.87 1.74 -1.32
N GLN A 361 -16.71 1.27 -1.79
CA GLN A 361 -15.54 2.11 -2.08
C GLN A 361 -15.79 2.93 -3.36
N ALA A 362 -16.34 2.32 -4.42
CA ALA A 362 -16.72 3.05 -5.63
C ALA A 362 -17.63 4.26 -5.31
N GLU A 363 -18.61 4.10 -4.41
CA GLU A 363 -19.45 5.22 -3.97
C GLU A 363 -18.72 6.23 -3.06
N LEU A 364 -17.71 5.81 -2.28
CA LEU A 364 -16.83 6.76 -1.57
C LEU A 364 -16.03 7.62 -2.56
N ALA A 365 -15.42 7.02 -3.59
CA ALA A 365 -14.72 7.76 -4.63
C ALA A 365 -15.68 8.71 -5.39
N ARG A 366 -16.91 8.27 -5.69
CA ARG A 366 -17.94 9.10 -6.34
C ARG A 366 -18.37 10.30 -5.49
N ARG A 367 -18.47 10.15 -4.16
CA ARG A 367 -18.73 11.26 -3.23
C ARG A 367 -17.55 12.22 -3.15
N ILE A 368 -16.32 11.72 -2.98
CA ILE A 368 -15.11 12.55 -2.97
C ILE A 368 -15.00 13.35 -4.28
N LEU A 369 -15.21 12.71 -5.43
CA LEU A 369 -15.20 13.35 -6.75
C LEU A 369 -16.54 14.01 -7.15
N SER A 370 -17.49 14.21 -6.24
CA SER A 370 -18.75 14.92 -6.56
C SER A 370 -18.54 16.42 -6.76
N GLN A 371 -17.58 17.01 -6.05
CA GLN A 371 -17.33 18.44 -5.92
C GLN A 371 -15.82 18.74 -5.87
N PRO A 372 -15.37 19.96 -6.19
CA PRO A 372 -13.97 20.37 -6.02
C PRO A 372 -13.61 20.53 -4.54
N LEU A 373 -12.40 20.13 -4.16
CA LEU A 373 -11.88 20.35 -2.80
C LEU A 373 -11.45 21.83 -2.67
N THR A 374 -11.97 22.52 -1.65
CA THR A 374 -11.69 23.92 -1.35
C THR A 374 -11.00 24.02 0.01
N LEU A 375 -9.77 24.53 0.04
CA LEU A 375 -9.06 24.83 1.28
C LEU A 375 -9.25 26.30 1.66
N THR A 376 -9.57 26.56 2.92
CA THR A 376 -9.86 27.90 3.44
C THR A 376 -8.93 28.27 4.60
N MET A 377 -8.80 29.56 4.88
CA MET A 377 -8.33 29.99 6.19
C MET A 377 -9.37 29.65 7.29
N PRO A 378 -8.95 29.49 8.56
CA PRO A 378 -9.85 29.44 9.70
C PRO A 378 -10.80 30.65 9.77
N GLU A 379 -11.94 30.48 10.44
CA GLU A 379 -12.95 31.53 10.58
C GLU A 379 -12.37 32.83 11.14
N GLY A 380 -12.80 33.97 10.59
CA GLY A 380 -12.28 35.30 10.92
C GLY A 380 -10.90 35.64 10.35
N GLN A 381 -10.19 34.71 9.71
CA GLN A 381 -8.86 34.95 9.12
C GLN A 381 -8.91 35.01 7.59
N THR A 382 -8.00 35.78 7.00
CA THR A 382 -7.80 35.88 5.55
C THR A 382 -6.32 35.75 5.19
N ALA A 383 -6.06 35.42 3.93
CA ALA A 383 -4.73 35.35 3.34
C ALA A 383 -4.80 35.58 1.81
N PRO A 384 -3.77 36.16 1.18
CA PRO A 384 -3.70 36.27 -0.28
C PRO A 384 -3.80 34.88 -0.94
N GLY A 385 -4.68 34.75 -1.93
CA GLY A 385 -4.92 33.49 -2.65
C GLY A 385 -5.89 32.51 -1.96
N SER A 386 -6.38 32.80 -0.75
CA SER A 386 -7.50 32.05 -0.15
C SER A 386 -8.82 32.45 -0.81
N PRO A 387 -9.75 31.52 -1.10
CA PRO A 387 -9.63 30.06 -0.91
C PRO A 387 -8.86 29.38 -2.05
N TRP A 388 -8.15 28.30 -1.73
CA TRP A 388 -7.43 27.49 -2.71
C TRP A 388 -8.31 26.33 -3.18
N VAL A 389 -8.62 26.28 -4.48
CA VAL A 389 -9.55 25.29 -5.05
C VAL A 389 -8.79 24.26 -5.90
N PHE A 390 -9.01 22.99 -5.61
CA PHE A 390 -8.60 21.84 -6.41
C PHE A 390 -9.82 21.37 -7.20
N ASP A 391 -9.74 21.44 -8.53
CA ASP A 391 -10.82 20.95 -9.40
C ASP A 391 -10.96 19.42 -9.34
N ARG A 392 -12.07 18.91 -9.88
CA ARG A 392 -12.41 17.48 -9.84
C ARG A 392 -11.37 16.61 -10.55
N THR A 393 -10.74 17.13 -11.61
CA THR A 393 -9.61 16.49 -12.29
C THR A 393 -8.34 16.39 -11.44
N THR A 394 -7.99 17.44 -10.69
CA THR A 394 -6.83 17.45 -9.80
C THR A 394 -7.09 16.60 -8.55
N LEU A 395 -8.31 16.62 -8.02
CA LEU A 395 -8.71 15.75 -6.92
C LEU A 395 -8.69 14.28 -7.34
N ALA A 396 -9.09 13.96 -8.58
CA ALA A 396 -9.02 12.59 -9.12
C ALA A 396 -7.58 12.10 -9.31
N SER A 397 -6.64 12.95 -9.74
CA SER A 397 -5.22 12.56 -9.82
C SER A 397 -4.53 12.42 -8.45
N MET A 398 -5.13 12.98 -7.39
CA MET A 398 -4.72 12.79 -6.00
C MET A 398 -5.30 11.54 -5.33
N LEU A 399 -6.28 10.85 -5.93
CA LEU A 399 -6.83 9.62 -5.33
C LEU A 399 -5.91 8.42 -5.56
N SER A 400 -5.61 7.71 -4.48
CA SER A 400 -4.96 6.40 -4.50
C SER A 400 -5.99 5.31 -4.14
N ILE A 401 -5.88 4.15 -4.79
CA ILE A 401 -6.77 3.00 -4.62
C ILE A 401 -5.88 1.81 -4.27
N GLU A 402 -5.81 1.50 -2.98
CA GLU A 402 -4.87 0.53 -2.42
C GLU A 402 -5.60 -0.73 -1.95
N ARG A 403 -4.95 -1.90 -2.09
CA ARG A 403 -5.49 -3.17 -1.60
C ARG A 403 -4.96 -3.43 -0.20
N VAL A 404 -5.79 -3.12 0.80
CA VAL A 404 -5.46 -3.28 2.23
C VAL A 404 -5.98 -4.61 2.77
N ARG A 405 -5.33 -5.14 3.79
CA ARG A 405 -5.70 -6.41 4.44
C ARG A 405 -6.14 -6.17 5.89
N ASN A 406 -7.41 -6.35 6.13
CA ASN A 406 -8.07 -6.15 7.41
C ASN A 406 -8.41 -7.51 8.06
N GLN A 407 -9.12 -7.49 9.20
CA GLN A 407 -9.49 -8.71 9.91
C GLN A 407 -10.50 -9.58 9.13
N ASP A 408 -11.37 -8.94 8.36
CA ASP A 408 -12.46 -9.57 7.59
C ASP A 408 -12.03 -10.07 6.19
N GLY A 409 -10.83 -9.74 5.74
CA GLY A 409 -10.32 -10.09 4.40
C GLY A 409 -9.40 -9.05 3.80
N GLU A 410 -9.21 -9.11 2.47
CA GLU A 410 -8.57 -8.03 1.71
C GLU A 410 -9.66 -7.20 1.02
N GLN A 411 -9.49 -5.89 0.98
CA GLN A 411 -10.43 -4.96 0.34
C GLN A 411 -9.67 -3.81 -0.32
N TYR A 412 -10.36 -3.05 -1.15
CA TYR A 412 -9.86 -1.73 -1.55
C TYR A 412 -10.09 -0.72 -0.41
N GLU A 413 -9.13 0.16 -0.17
CA GLU A 413 -9.34 1.43 0.53
C GLU A 413 -8.97 2.59 -0.40
N ILE A 414 -9.75 3.66 -0.33
CA ILE A 414 -9.47 4.92 -1.03
C ILE A 414 -8.77 5.87 -0.08
N THR A 415 -7.56 6.25 -0.46
CA THR A 415 -6.70 7.21 0.23
C THR A 415 -6.47 8.40 -0.69
N LEU A 416 -5.96 9.50 -0.14
CA LEU A 416 -5.38 10.58 -0.94
C LEU A 416 -3.87 10.39 -0.97
N ASN A 417 -3.29 10.27 -2.16
CA ASN A 417 -1.85 10.34 -2.38
C ASN A 417 -1.35 11.67 -1.83
N SER A 418 -0.61 11.58 -0.72
CA SER A 418 -0.24 12.73 0.08
C SER A 418 0.86 13.57 -0.55
N GLU A 419 1.64 13.06 -1.52
CA GLU A 419 2.82 13.78 -2.05
C GLU A 419 2.46 15.12 -2.71
N MET A 420 1.39 15.16 -3.51
CA MET A 420 0.94 16.41 -4.15
C MET A 420 0.38 17.41 -3.13
N LEU A 421 -0.40 16.94 -2.15
CA LEU A 421 -0.98 17.79 -1.10
C LEU A 421 0.09 18.32 -0.15
N ILE A 422 1.05 17.47 0.27
CA ILE A 422 2.21 17.87 1.07
C ILE A 422 3.04 18.90 0.30
N THR A 423 3.34 18.67 -0.98
CA THR A 423 4.09 19.62 -1.81
C THR A 423 3.38 20.97 -1.91
N PHE A 424 2.06 20.98 -2.12
CA PHE A 424 1.26 22.21 -2.13
C PHE A 424 1.31 22.93 -0.78
N LEU A 425 1.00 22.23 0.32
CA LEU A 425 0.93 22.80 1.67
C LEU A 425 2.31 23.28 2.14
N SER A 426 3.39 22.58 1.83
CA SER A 426 4.77 22.99 2.16
C SER A 426 5.21 24.23 1.37
N ASN A 427 4.79 24.40 0.12
CA ASN A 427 5.04 25.62 -0.65
C ASN A 427 4.17 26.80 -0.19
N LEU A 428 2.99 26.52 0.37
CA LEU A 428 2.07 27.52 0.90
C LEU A 428 2.46 28.01 2.31
N ALA A 429 2.98 27.11 3.16
CA ALA A 429 3.29 27.38 4.57
C ALA A 429 4.13 28.65 4.83
N PRO A 430 5.20 28.97 4.08
CA PRO A 430 6.01 30.17 4.31
C PRO A 430 5.22 31.47 4.17
N ASN A 431 4.26 31.51 3.23
CA ASN A 431 3.46 32.69 2.92
C ASN A 431 2.32 32.93 3.93
N LEU A 432 1.92 31.88 4.67
CA LEU A 432 0.89 31.97 5.71
C LEU A 432 1.48 32.14 7.13
N ARG A 433 2.79 31.88 7.28
CA ARG A 433 3.49 31.99 8.57
C ARG A 433 3.49 33.42 9.09
N THR A 434 3.34 33.56 10.41
CA THR A 434 3.52 34.83 11.11
C THR A 434 4.39 34.57 12.34
N TYR A 435 5.45 35.35 12.51
CA TYR A 435 6.31 35.25 13.69
C TYR A 435 5.67 35.96 14.88
N PRO A 436 5.77 35.41 16.11
CA PRO A 436 5.25 36.07 17.29
C PRO A 436 6.04 37.37 17.58
N GLN A 437 5.35 38.41 18.03
CA GLN A 437 5.95 39.68 18.42
C GLN A 437 5.36 40.13 19.76
N ASN A 438 6.22 40.51 20.71
CA ASN A 438 5.79 41.00 22.02
C ASN A 438 4.86 42.21 21.89
N ALA A 439 3.90 42.32 22.82
CA ALA A 439 3.20 43.58 23.07
C ALA A 439 4.19 44.70 23.41
N ARG A 440 3.83 45.93 23.05
CA ARG A 440 4.55 47.15 23.42
C ARG A 440 3.77 47.92 24.46
N PHE A 441 4.48 48.56 25.38
CA PHE A 441 3.90 49.29 26.51
C PHE A 441 4.55 50.65 26.70
N ILE A 442 3.91 51.50 27.50
CA ILE A 442 4.49 52.70 28.12
C ILE A 442 4.40 52.52 29.63
N PHE A 443 5.44 52.90 30.38
CA PHE A 443 5.39 52.92 31.84
C PHE A 443 4.66 54.16 32.33
N ASN A 444 3.63 53.95 33.13
CA ASN A 444 2.83 55.00 33.71
C ASN A 444 3.47 55.45 35.03
N ASP A 445 4.22 56.57 35.00
CA ASP A 445 4.98 57.08 36.16
C ASP A 445 4.10 57.32 37.41
N ASP A 446 2.80 57.63 37.25
CA ASP A 446 1.86 57.89 38.35
C ASP A 446 1.31 56.60 38.99
N THR A 447 0.90 55.61 38.18
CA THR A 447 0.29 54.35 38.68
C THR A 447 1.31 53.22 38.89
N ARG A 448 2.51 53.36 38.32
CA ARG A 448 3.55 52.32 38.21
C ARG A 448 3.07 51.04 37.52
N GLN A 449 2.19 51.20 36.54
CA GLN A 449 1.70 50.11 35.68
C GLN A 449 2.17 50.31 34.23
N LEU A 450 1.85 49.32 33.38
CA LEU A 450 2.14 49.35 31.96
C LEU A 450 0.85 49.66 31.18
N ASP A 451 0.84 50.77 30.44
CA ASP A 451 -0.23 51.11 29.50
C ASP A 451 0.06 50.45 28.15
N LEU A 452 -0.87 49.65 27.62
CA LEU A 452 -0.70 48.93 26.35
C LEU A 452 -0.66 49.90 25.16
N LEU A 453 0.48 49.95 24.47
CA LEU A 453 0.72 50.81 23.30
C LEU A 453 0.44 50.09 21.99
N GLN A 454 0.85 48.83 21.87
CA GLN A 454 0.63 48.00 20.68
C GLN A 454 0.36 46.54 21.11
N PRO A 455 -0.75 45.93 20.69
CA PRO A 455 -1.01 44.52 20.93
C PRO A 455 0.09 43.58 20.41
N ALA A 456 0.25 42.46 21.09
CA ALA A 456 1.13 41.38 20.73
C ALA A 456 0.65 40.68 19.46
N VAL A 457 1.59 40.27 18.60
CA VAL A 457 1.27 39.42 17.46
C VAL A 457 1.42 37.98 17.90
N ILE A 458 0.32 37.21 17.93
CA ILE A 458 0.37 35.76 18.10
C ILE A 458 0.96 35.15 16.82
N GLY A 459 2.03 34.37 16.97
CA GLY A 459 2.64 33.66 15.86
C GLY A 459 1.74 32.51 15.38
N ARG A 460 1.78 32.22 14.08
CA ARG A 460 1.11 31.05 13.49
C ARG A 460 2.02 30.36 12.47
N THR A 461 1.98 29.04 12.43
CA THR A 461 2.65 28.22 11.39
C THR A 461 1.66 27.18 10.88
N LEU A 462 1.64 26.91 9.57
CA LEU A 462 0.74 25.91 8.98
C LEU A 462 1.16 24.50 9.42
N ASN A 463 0.26 23.77 10.08
CA ASN A 463 0.47 22.39 10.47
C ASN A 463 0.07 21.47 9.29
N VAL A 464 1.05 21.11 8.47
CA VAL A 464 0.86 20.33 7.23
C VAL A 464 0.22 18.97 7.53
N ASP A 465 0.72 18.25 8.53
CA ASP A 465 0.23 16.91 8.89
C ASP A 465 -1.22 16.92 9.41
N ALA A 466 -1.55 17.88 10.29
CA ALA A 466 -2.91 18.01 10.80
C ALA A 466 -3.88 18.48 9.71
N THR A 467 -3.42 19.36 8.80
CA THR A 467 -4.21 19.77 7.63
C THR A 467 -4.47 18.60 6.69
N LEU A 468 -3.46 17.76 6.40
CA LEU A 468 -3.62 16.57 5.56
C LEU A 468 -4.65 15.59 6.14
N ARG A 469 -4.62 15.36 7.47
CA ARG A 469 -5.63 14.54 8.16
C ARG A 469 -7.01 15.17 8.08
N ALA A 470 -7.14 16.47 8.33
CA ALA A 470 -8.41 17.18 8.22
C ALA A 470 -9.02 17.08 6.80
N ILE A 471 -8.19 17.10 5.75
CA ILE A 471 -8.63 16.87 4.36
C ILE A 471 -9.12 15.43 4.16
N GLN A 472 -8.36 14.44 4.63
CA GLN A 472 -8.72 13.02 4.51
C GLN A 472 -10.00 12.66 5.27
N ASP A 473 -10.12 13.11 6.53
CA ASP A 473 -11.26 12.84 7.39
C ASP A 473 -12.51 13.63 6.96
N GLY A 474 -12.34 14.87 6.50
CA GLY A 474 -13.42 15.70 5.98
C GLY A 474 -14.01 15.16 4.68
N LEU A 475 -13.17 14.76 3.72
CA LEU A 475 -13.65 14.14 2.47
C LEU A 475 -14.28 12.75 2.70
N LYS A 476 -13.83 11.99 3.72
CA LYS A 476 -14.54 10.78 4.19
C LYS A 476 -15.92 11.08 4.80
N GLN A 477 -16.14 12.32 5.25
CA GLN A 477 -17.41 12.84 5.82
C GLN A 477 -18.25 13.67 4.83
N ASP A 478 -17.95 13.63 3.52
CA ASP A 478 -18.62 14.42 2.46
C ASP A 478 -18.48 15.94 2.63
N GLN A 479 -17.38 16.39 3.25
CA GLN A 479 -17.01 17.80 3.41
C GLN A 479 -15.94 18.18 2.38
N HIS A 480 -16.31 19.02 1.41
CA HIS A 480 -15.39 19.53 0.38
C HIS A 480 -14.78 20.90 0.69
N THR A 481 -15.14 21.53 1.81
CA THR A 481 -14.58 22.81 2.27
C THR A 481 -13.85 22.59 3.59
N ILE A 482 -12.52 22.62 3.57
CA ILE A 482 -11.67 22.23 4.71
C ILE A 482 -10.78 23.41 5.14
N PRO A 483 -10.86 23.87 6.41
CA PRO A 483 -9.97 24.89 6.92
C PRO A 483 -8.55 24.35 7.13
N LEU A 484 -7.55 25.15 6.76
CA LEU A 484 -6.14 24.89 7.06
C LEU A 484 -5.91 24.89 8.59
N VAL A 485 -5.15 23.91 9.09
CA VAL A 485 -4.85 23.77 10.52
C VAL A 485 -3.54 24.49 10.84
N PHE A 486 -3.53 25.31 11.90
CA PHE A 486 -2.36 26.10 12.30
C PHE A 486 -1.93 25.79 13.74
N ASP A 487 -0.62 25.70 13.93
CA ASP A 487 -0.01 25.76 15.26
C ASP A 487 0.20 27.24 15.63
N TYR A 488 -0.34 27.66 16.77
CA TYR A 488 -0.20 29.02 17.29
C TYR A 488 0.90 29.08 18.35
N THR A 489 1.59 30.22 18.44
CA THR A 489 2.68 30.45 19.38
C THR A 489 2.55 31.84 19.96
N ASN A 490 2.25 31.95 21.25
CA ASN A 490 2.22 33.24 21.92
C ASN A 490 3.65 33.82 22.02
N PRO A 491 3.82 35.15 21.88
CA PRO A 491 5.06 35.81 22.22
C PRO A 491 5.34 35.73 23.74
N PRO A 492 6.62 35.85 24.17
CA PRO A 492 6.98 35.90 25.59
C PRO A 492 6.29 36.99 26.42
N VAL A 493 5.79 38.06 25.78
CA VAL A 493 5.01 39.12 26.42
C VAL A 493 3.72 39.37 25.63
N THR A 494 2.58 39.11 26.28
CA THR A 494 1.22 39.27 25.77
C THR A 494 0.55 40.56 26.30
N ASP A 495 -0.63 40.89 25.77
CA ASP A 495 -1.39 42.13 26.07
C ASP A 495 -1.75 42.29 27.56
N ASP A 496 -1.84 41.19 28.30
CA ASP A 496 -2.19 41.09 29.71
C ASP A 496 -0.97 41.14 30.66
N ALA A 497 0.24 41.32 30.13
CA ALA A 497 1.45 41.45 30.94
C ALA A 497 1.45 42.73 31.79
N THR A 498 1.85 42.60 33.06
CA THR A 498 1.84 43.70 34.03
C THR A 498 3.26 44.17 34.38
N ALA A 499 3.34 45.35 35.00
CA ALA A 499 4.58 45.86 35.60
C ALA A 499 5.21 44.84 36.57
N GLU A 500 4.37 44.18 37.38
CA GLU A 500 4.78 43.15 38.33
C GLU A 500 5.30 41.89 37.63
N SER A 501 4.57 41.34 36.64
CA SER A 501 4.97 40.09 35.97
C SER A 501 6.24 40.21 35.14
N LEU A 502 6.57 41.42 34.68
CA LEU A 502 7.80 41.72 33.95
C LEU A 502 8.95 42.21 34.86
N GLY A 503 8.68 42.52 36.13
CA GLY A 503 9.67 43.07 37.05
C GLY A 503 10.08 44.51 36.70
N ILE A 504 9.15 45.33 36.23
CA ILE A 504 9.37 46.72 35.82
C ILE A 504 8.68 47.61 36.85
N THR A 505 9.45 48.35 37.66
CA THR A 505 8.95 49.09 38.83
C THR A 505 9.35 50.56 38.88
N GLU A 506 10.42 50.95 38.16
CA GLU A 506 10.99 52.30 38.20
C GLU A 506 11.84 52.64 36.96
N LEU A 507 12.16 53.93 36.81
CA LEU A 507 13.09 54.45 35.81
C LEU A 507 14.54 54.15 36.25
N VAL A 508 15.22 53.24 35.56
CA VAL A 508 16.60 52.81 35.91
C VAL A 508 17.71 53.52 35.11
N SER A 509 17.39 54.13 33.96
CA SER A 509 18.32 55.03 33.24
C SER A 509 17.56 56.00 32.34
N GLN A 510 18.11 57.21 32.15
CA GLN A 510 17.62 58.18 31.17
C GLN A 510 18.81 58.96 30.57
N HIS A 511 18.80 59.21 29.26
CA HIS A 511 19.71 60.17 28.65
C HIS A 511 19.04 61.00 27.55
N THR A 512 19.48 62.24 27.40
CA THR A 512 18.98 63.18 26.37
C THR A 512 20.14 63.68 25.52
N SER A 513 19.99 63.62 24.19
CA SER A 513 20.88 64.29 23.24
C SER A 513 20.14 65.39 22.48
N TYR A 514 20.93 66.30 21.88
CA TYR A 514 20.43 67.50 21.23
C TYR A 514 20.80 67.50 19.74
N PHE A 515 19.89 68.00 18.91
CA PHE A 515 20.05 68.06 17.46
C PHE A 515 19.83 69.47 16.87
N TYR A 516 20.08 70.52 17.68
CA TYR A 516 19.97 71.93 17.31
C TYR A 516 20.61 72.24 15.94
N GLY A 517 19.83 72.81 15.03
CA GLY A 517 20.25 73.18 13.67
C GLY A 517 20.09 72.07 12.62
N SER A 518 19.48 70.93 12.95
CA SER A 518 19.17 69.88 11.97
C SER A 518 18.12 70.33 10.95
N SER A 519 18.24 69.86 9.70
CA SER A 519 17.17 70.03 8.70
C SER A 519 15.91 69.25 9.11
N ARG A 520 14.77 69.65 8.55
CA ARG A 520 13.47 69.01 8.78
C ARG A 520 13.50 67.51 8.44
N GLU A 521 14.23 67.14 7.40
CA GLU A 521 14.40 65.77 6.89
C GLU A 521 15.24 64.93 7.88
N ARG A 522 16.30 65.53 8.46
CA ARG A 522 17.07 64.88 9.54
C ARG A 522 16.24 64.69 10.81
N VAL A 523 15.38 65.65 11.15
CA VAL A 523 14.47 65.52 12.31
C VAL A 523 13.41 64.44 12.05
N GLN A 524 12.83 64.38 10.86
CA GLN A 524 11.92 63.31 10.43
C GLN A 524 12.60 61.93 10.56
N ASN A 525 13.84 61.78 10.09
CA ASN A 525 14.61 60.55 10.24
C ASN A 525 14.84 60.15 11.70
N ILE A 526 15.10 61.13 12.59
CA ILE A 526 15.24 60.88 14.03
C ILE A 526 13.91 60.40 14.63
N GLN A 527 12.78 60.99 14.24
CA GLN A 527 11.45 60.56 14.69
C GLN A 527 11.09 59.16 14.17
N ALA A 528 11.30 58.89 12.89
CA ALA A 528 11.00 57.62 12.23
C ALA A 528 11.88 56.46 12.72
N ALA A 529 13.13 56.73 13.11
CA ALA A 529 14.00 55.75 13.76
C ALA A 529 13.63 55.53 15.23
N ALA A 530 13.39 56.60 15.99
CA ALA A 530 13.06 56.51 17.42
C ALA A 530 11.78 55.69 17.66
N SER A 531 10.72 55.92 16.89
CA SER A 531 9.44 55.20 17.04
C SER A 531 9.54 53.68 16.87
N ARG A 532 10.54 53.17 16.14
CA ARG A 532 10.79 51.72 16.00
C ARG A 532 11.14 51.07 17.34
N PHE A 533 11.74 51.82 18.27
CA PHE A 533 12.16 51.35 19.60
C PHE A 533 11.22 51.76 20.74
N HIS A 534 10.31 52.72 20.54
CA HIS A 534 9.40 53.17 21.58
C HIS A 534 8.48 52.02 22.03
N GLY A 535 8.48 51.73 23.34
CA GLY A 535 7.73 50.65 23.97
C GLY A 535 8.31 49.25 23.77
N LEU A 536 9.58 49.13 23.37
CA LEU A 536 10.23 47.84 23.10
C LEU A 536 10.81 47.23 24.38
N LEU A 537 10.55 45.93 24.60
CA LEU A 537 10.99 45.16 25.76
C LEU A 537 12.19 44.26 25.45
N VAL A 538 13.27 44.38 26.23
CA VAL A 538 14.46 43.51 26.17
C VAL A 538 14.39 42.46 27.29
N PRO A 539 14.44 41.14 26.99
CA PRO A 539 14.36 40.09 28.01
C PRO A 539 15.53 40.10 29.02
N PRO A 540 15.35 39.50 30.21
CA PRO A 540 16.46 39.17 31.11
C PRO A 540 17.55 38.37 30.40
N GLY A 541 18.82 38.74 30.61
CA GLY A 541 19.99 38.08 30.01
C GLY A 541 20.17 38.27 28.49
N ALA A 542 19.23 38.92 27.80
CA ALA A 542 19.28 39.07 26.35
C ALA A 542 20.21 40.21 25.90
N THR A 543 20.86 40.04 24.74
CA THR A 543 21.57 41.13 24.07
C THR A 543 20.64 41.80 23.06
N PHE A 544 20.41 43.09 23.25
CA PHE A 544 19.69 43.94 22.31
C PHE A 544 20.58 44.30 21.11
N SER A 545 19.97 44.40 19.94
CA SER A 545 20.58 44.73 18.65
C SER A 545 19.78 45.86 18.01
N MET A 546 20.44 46.99 17.73
CA MET A 546 19.76 48.14 17.13
C MET A 546 19.38 47.85 15.68
N ALA A 547 20.24 47.14 14.94
CA ALA A 547 20.01 46.72 13.56
C ALA A 547 18.75 45.87 13.41
N ASP A 548 18.58 44.84 14.25
CA ASP A 548 17.45 43.91 14.15
C ASP A 548 16.12 44.59 14.50
N ALA A 549 16.13 45.55 15.43
CA ALA A 549 14.93 46.25 15.89
C ALA A 549 14.55 47.51 15.07
N LEU A 550 15.49 48.10 14.32
CA LEU A 550 15.22 49.28 13.49
C LEU A 550 14.39 48.95 12.24
N GLY A 551 14.66 47.78 11.63
CA GLY A 551 14.10 47.41 10.33
C GLY A 551 14.69 48.21 9.15
N ASN A 552 14.04 48.10 7.98
CA ASN A 552 14.54 48.69 6.75
C ASN A 552 14.42 50.23 6.70
N ILE A 553 15.52 50.91 6.37
CA ILE A 553 15.59 52.37 6.21
C ILE A 553 15.23 52.74 4.76
N SER A 554 13.94 53.01 4.49
CA SER A 554 13.44 53.42 3.17
C SER A 554 12.47 54.59 3.24
N LEU A 555 12.24 55.26 2.11
CA LEU A 555 11.27 56.36 2.01
C LEU A 555 9.85 55.89 2.40
N ASP A 556 9.46 54.69 1.96
CA ASP A 556 8.16 54.07 2.29
C ASP A 556 7.99 53.82 3.79
N ASN A 557 9.09 53.58 4.51
CA ASN A 557 9.11 53.37 5.96
C ASN A 557 9.14 54.66 6.79
N GLY A 558 8.92 55.82 6.16
CA GLY A 558 8.78 57.14 6.80
C GLY A 558 10.07 57.96 6.85
N TYR A 559 11.17 57.46 6.29
CA TYR A 559 12.44 58.19 6.23
C TYR A 559 12.47 59.18 5.06
N ALA A 560 13.43 60.10 5.10
CA ALA A 560 13.70 61.10 4.09
C ALA A 560 15.20 61.14 3.73
N GLU A 561 15.52 61.68 2.56
CA GLU A 561 16.89 61.98 2.17
C GLU A 561 17.45 63.14 3.00
N ALA A 562 18.54 62.89 3.71
CA ALA A 562 19.30 63.87 4.47
C ALA A 562 20.81 63.61 4.26
N LEU A 563 21.69 64.36 4.94
CA LEU A 563 23.13 64.09 4.87
C LEU A 563 23.48 62.81 5.66
N ILE A 564 24.19 61.90 5.00
CA ILE A 564 24.78 60.66 5.54
C ILE A 564 26.29 60.66 5.29
N ILE A 565 27.03 59.89 6.09
CA ILE A 565 28.49 59.75 5.97
C ILE A 565 28.77 58.35 5.43
N VAL A 566 29.35 58.24 4.23
CA VAL A 566 29.64 56.95 3.57
C VAL A 566 30.99 57.02 2.86
N GLY A 567 31.83 55.99 3.00
CA GLY A 567 33.03 55.81 2.16
C GLY A 567 34.08 56.93 2.24
N GLY A 568 34.08 57.74 3.30
CA GLY A 568 34.98 58.89 3.43
C GLY A 568 34.40 60.23 2.96
N GLN A 569 33.09 60.32 2.69
CA GLN A 569 32.43 61.53 2.20
C GLN A 569 31.05 61.73 2.83
N THR A 570 30.68 62.99 3.09
CA THR A 570 29.29 63.39 3.37
C THR A 570 28.50 63.47 2.06
N ILE A 571 27.45 62.65 1.91
CA ILE A 571 26.59 62.60 0.73
C ILE A 571 25.12 62.68 1.13
N LYS A 572 24.21 62.94 0.17
CA LYS A 572 22.77 62.88 0.42
C LYS A 572 22.28 61.42 0.32
N GLY A 573 21.48 60.97 1.27
CA GLY A 573 20.88 59.63 1.26
C GLY A 573 19.84 59.42 2.35
N VAL A 574 19.09 58.32 2.27
CA VAL A 574 17.96 58.04 3.16
C VAL A 574 18.44 57.72 4.58
N GLY A 575 17.77 58.26 5.60
CA GLY A 575 18.03 57.93 7.01
C GLY A 575 19.10 58.76 7.72
N GLY A 576 19.65 59.79 7.09
CA GLY A 576 20.55 60.74 7.76
C GLY A 576 19.92 61.32 9.02
N GLY A 577 20.42 60.90 10.19
CA GLY A 577 19.81 61.15 11.50
C GLY A 577 19.82 59.92 12.43
N VAL A 578 19.79 58.69 11.91
CA VAL A 578 19.72 57.44 12.71
C VAL A 578 20.86 57.32 13.75
N CYS A 579 22.08 57.76 13.45
CA CYS A 579 23.20 57.71 14.40
C CYS A 579 23.00 58.61 15.64
N GLN A 580 22.11 59.62 15.60
CA GLN A 580 21.67 60.35 16.80
C GLN A 580 20.88 59.43 17.75
N VAL A 581 20.04 58.56 17.18
CA VAL A 581 19.25 57.58 17.93
C VAL A 581 20.17 56.55 18.56
N SER A 582 21.11 56.00 17.79
CA SER A 582 22.17 55.10 18.31
C SER A 582 23.01 55.75 19.41
N THR A 583 23.51 56.96 19.19
CA THR A 583 24.32 57.69 20.18
C THR A 583 23.57 57.91 21.50
N THR A 584 22.27 58.22 21.45
CA THR A 584 21.48 58.45 22.67
C THR A 584 21.13 57.14 23.38
N LEU A 585 20.83 56.08 22.63
CA LEU A 585 20.65 54.72 23.16
C LEU A 585 21.93 54.23 23.85
N PHE A 586 23.08 54.32 23.17
CA PHE A 586 24.38 53.98 23.71
C PHE A 586 24.65 54.71 25.02
N ARG A 587 24.44 56.03 25.09
CA ARG A 587 24.62 56.80 26.34
C ARG A 587 23.67 56.33 27.45
N THR A 588 22.44 55.96 27.12
CA THR A 588 21.45 55.45 28.11
C THR A 588 21.87 54.09 28.66
N ALA A 589 22.36 53.18 27.82
CA ALA A 589 22.93 51.89 28.25
C ALA A 589 24.26 52.07 29.01
N PHE A 590 25.12 52.99 28.57
CA PHE A 590 26.43 53.29 29.16
C PHE A 590 26.28 53.87 30.57
N PHE A 591 25.48 54.92 30.74
CA PHE A 591 25.21 55.52 32.06
C PHE A 591 24.26 54.69 32.92
N GLY A 592 23.44 53.81 32.32
CA GLY A 592 22.68 52.77 33.00
C GLY A 592 23.51 51.54 33.41
N GLY A 593 24.83 51.55 33.22
CA GLY A 593 25.73 50.49 33.70
C GLY A 593 25.61 49.15 32.96
N TYR A 594 24.92 49.09 31.83
CA TYR A 594 24.76 47.85 31.06
C TYR A 594 26.07 47.46 30.34
N PRO A 595 26.39 46.16 30.21
CA PRO A 595 27.47 45.68 29.35
C PRO A 595 27.26 46.09 27.90
N ILE A 596 28.26 46.75 27.30
CA ILE A 596 28.27 47.12 25.89
C ILE A 596 28.96 46.00 25.12
N VAL A 597 28.24 45.39 24.17
CA VAL A 597 28.72 44.24 23.37
C VAL A 597 29.33 44.72 22.05
N GLU A 598 28.71 45.71 21.41
CA GLU A 598 29.19 46.30 20.17
C GLU A 598 28.93 47.80 20.16
N ARG A 599 29.96 48.60 19.88
CA ARG A 599 29.88 50.05 19.67
C ARG A 599 30.99 50.48 18.72
N HIS A 600 30.62 51.22 17.68
CA HIS A 600 31.55 51.83 16.74
C HIS A 600 31.49 53.35 16.85
N ALA A 601 32.64 54.02 16.73
CA ALA A 601 32.71 55.48 16.63
C ALA A 601 32.44 55.94 15.18
N HIS A 602 32.03 57.20 15.01
CA HIS A 602 32.16 57.88 13.73
C HIS A 602 33.66 58.05 13.38
N ALA A 603 34.00 57.98 12.09
CA ALA A 603 35.40 58.04 11.64
C ALA A 603 36.09 59.38 11.97
N TYR A 604 35.33 60.47 12.02
CA TYR A 604 35.77 61.80 12.44
C TYR A 604 34.90 62.34 13.57
N ARG A 605 35.36 63.40 14.24
CA ARG A 605 34.72 63.95 15.44
C ARG A 605 33.46 64.76 15.09
N VAL A 606 32.29 64.14 15.25
CA VAL A 606 30.99 64.78 15.00
C VAL A 606 30.56 65.62 16.21
N SER A 607 31.07 66.86 16.26
CA SER A 607 30.94 67.78 17.41
C SER A 607 29.51 68.09 17.85
N TYR A 608 28.50 67.94 16.99
CA TYR A 608 27.12 68.22 17.41
C TYR A 608 26.54 67.17 18.39
N TYR A 609 27.14 65.98 18.53
CA TYR A 609 26.78 65.04 19.61
C TYR A 609 27.32 65.48 20.99
N GLU A 610 28.22 66.46 21.02
CA GLU A 610 28.74 67.10 22.24
C GLU A 610 27.86 68.28 22.69
N LYS A 611 26.77 68.56 21.96
CA LYS A 611 25.81 69.59 22.35
C LYS A 611 25.04 69.19 23.60
N THR A 612 24.92 70.14 24.52
CA THR A 612 24.12 70.06 25.75
C THR A 612 22.99 71.10 25.73
N TYR A 613 22.20 71.17 26.80
CA TYR A 613 21.13 72.15 26.97
C TYR A 613 21.59 73.59 26.65
N GLY A 614 20.77 74.32 25.89
CA GLY A 614 21.08 75.69 25.45
C GLY A 614 22.11 75.76 24.33
N ASN A 615 22.30 74.68 23.56
CA ASN A 615 23.21 74.59 22.40
C ASN A 615 24.69 74.88 22.77
N ARG A 616 25.07 74.64 24.03
CA ARG A 616 26.47 74.67 24.50
C ARG A 616 27.18 73.39 24.06
N LEU A 617 28.51 73.43 23.92
CA LEU A 617 29.33 72.23 23.65
C LEU A 617 30.08 71.81 24.91
N ASP A 618 30.05 70.51 25.24
CA ASP A 618 30.93 69.91 26.26
C ASP A 618 31.86 68.86 25.61
N PRO A 619 33.16 69.17 25.40
CA PRO A 619 34.10 68.25 24.77
C PRO A 619 34.37 66.98 25.59
N LYS A 620 33.91 66.88 26.85
CA LYS A 620 33.94 65.61 27.62
C LYS A 620 33.01 64.54 27.04
N LEU A 621 32.04 64.94 26.22
CA LEU A 621 31.14 64.03 25.50
C LEU A 621 31.76 63.45 24.21
N ALA A 622 32.96 63.88 23.83
CA ALA A 622 33.76 63.21 22.81
C ALA A 622 34.07 61.77 23.24
N GLY A 623 34.16 60.84 22.31
CA GLY A 623 34.28 59.40 22.56
C GLY A 623 32.98 58.72 23.02
N LEU A 624 31.91 59.47 23.32
CA LEU A 624 30.59 58.95 23.70
C LEU A 624 29.57 59.01 22.55
N ASP A 625 30.00 58.93 21.30
CA ASP A 625 29.14 58.72 20.13
C ASP A 625 28.98 57.23 19.80
N ALA A 626 27.91 56.87 19.10
CA ALA A 626 27.76 55.56 18.48
C ALA A 626 27.21 55.72 17.05
N THR A 627 27.88 55.11 16.07
CA THR A 627 27.44 55.08 14.67
C THR A 627 26.85 53.71 14.32
N VAL A 628 25.89 53.71 13.39
CA VAL A 628 25.27 52.49 12.86
C VAL A 628 25.07 52.61 11.35
N TYR A 629 25.24 51.49 10.65
CA TYR A 629 25.04 51.34 9.22
C TYR A 629 24.49 49.93 8.98
N VAL A 630 23.18 49.79 9.17
CA VAL A 630 22.47 48.51 9.21
C VAL A 630 22.55 47.80 7.86
N PRO A 631 22.88 46.48 7.80
CA PRO A 631 23.14 45.55 8.90
C PRO A 631 24.65 45.35 9.23
N ILE A 632 25.55 46.16 8.67
CA ILE A 632 27.01 45.92 8.71
C ILE A 632 27.66 46.47 10.00
N VAL A 633 27.17 47.60 10.51
CA VAL A 633 27.70 48.28 11.69
C VAL A 633 26.55 48.51 12.66
N ASP A 634 26.63 47.96 13.87
CA ASP A 634 25.53 47.98 14.84
C ASP A 634 25.94 48.51 16.22
N PHE A 635 24.93 48.81 17.05
CA PHE A 635 25.08 49.06 18.47
C PHE A 635 24.34 47.97 19.28
N LYS A 636 25.08 47.27 20.15
CA LYS A 636 24.59 46.15 20.96
C LYS A 636 24.93 46.30 22.44
N PHE A 637 23.98 45.98 23.31
CA PHE A 637 24.18 45.93 24.75
C PHE A 637 23.39 44.77 25.36
N THR A 638 23.85 44.23 26.49
CA THR A 638 23.16 43.14 27.20
C THR A 638 22.32 43.69 28.33
N ASN A 639 21.04 43.29 28.42
CA ASN A 639 20.28 43.40 29.67
C ASN A 639 20.76 42.29 30.61
N ASP A 640 21.74 42.58 31.45
CA ASP A 640 22.32 41.63 32.41
C ASP A 640 21.52 41.50 33.72
N THR A 641 20.36 42.17 33.82
CA THR A 641 19.46 42.07 34.98
C THR A 641 18.61 40.78 34.91
N PRO A 642 18.05 40.32 36.04
CA PRO A 642 17.03 39.26 36.06
C PRO A 642 15.62 39.77 35.67
N TYR A 643 15.48 41.02 35.26
CA TYR A 643 14.21 41.70 35.01
C TYR A 643 14.07 42.11 33.53
N TRP A 644 12.85 42.35 33.08
CA TRP A 644 12.67 42.94 31.75
C TRP A 644 13.09 44.41 31.74
N LEU A 645 13.54 44.87 30.59
CA LEU A 645 13.94 46.26 30.36
C LEU A 645 13.03 46.87 29.28
N LEU A 646 12.12 47.75 29.68
CA LEU A 646 11.29 48.53 28.75
C LEU A 646 12.08 49.76 28.29
N MET A 647 12.08 50.02 26.99
CA MET A 647 12.73 51.17 26.38
C MET A 647 11.71 52.12 25.75
N GLU A 648 11.87 53.42 26.03
CA GLU A 648 11.01 54.47 25.50
C GLU A 648 11.83 55.60 24.90
N THR A 649 11.44 56.04 23.71
CA THR A 649 12.04 57.21 23.05
C THR A 649 11.08 58.39 23.01
N TYR A 650 11.53 59.59 23.36
CA TYR A 650 10.77 60.82 23.23
C TYR A 650 11.55 61.83 22.37
N VAL A 651 10.98 62.22 21.22
CA VAL A 651 11.56 63.24 20.33
C VAL A 651 10.72 64.51 20.40
N ASN A 652 11.34 65.64 20.73
CA ASN A 652 10.70 66.95 20.70
C ASN A 652 11.46 67.85 19.69
N PRO A 653 10.92 68.01 18.46
CA PRO A 653 11.51 68.89 17.44
C PRO A 653 11.72 70.33 17.90
N ASN A 654 10.75 70.89 18.63
CA ASN A 654 10.76 72.29 19.07
C ASN A 654 11.86 72.57 20.11
N ALA A 655 12.12 71.62 21.00
CA ALA A 655 13.26 71.66 21.93
C ALA A 655 14.58 71.17 21.30
N SER A 656 14.51 70.61 20.08
CA SER A 656 15.59 69.87 19.41
C SER A 656 16.22 68.76 20.25
N THR A 657 15.39 67.99 20.98
CA THR A 657 15.83 66.91 21.87
C THR A 657 15.34 65.53 21.43
N LEU A 658 16.20 64.53 21.65
CA LEU A 658 15.83 63.12 21.75
C LEU A 658 16.20 62.63 23.15
N THR A 659 15.23 62.10 23.88
CA THR A 659 15.42 61.41 25.16
C THR A 659 15.14 59.93 25.00
N TRP A 660 15.97 59.09 25.63
CA TRP A 660 15.65 57.69 25.90
C TRP A 660 15.43 57.51 27.40
N LYS A 661 14.39 56.76 27.79
CA LYS A 661 14.15 56.23 29.13
C LYS A 661 14.25 54.70 29.11
N PHE A 662 14.81 54.11 30.16
CA PHE A 662 14.88 52.68 30.44
C PHE A 662 14.16 52.39 31.75
N TYR A 663 13.12 51.56 31.72
CA TYR A 663 12.35 51.13 32.90
C TYR A 663 12.60 49.66 33.22
N SER A 664 12.82 49.34 34.50
CA SER A 664 13.06 47.99 35.00
C SER A 664 12.91 47.98 36.53
N THR A 665 13.59 47.09 37.25
CA THR A 665 13.80 47.18 38.70
C THR A 665 15.28 47.35 38.99
N SER A 666 15.65 48.26 39.90
CA SER A 666 17.06 48.49 40.24
C SER A 666 17.72 47.29 40.92
N ASP A 667 18.88 46.89 40.42
CA ASP A 667 19.77 45.89 41.03
C ASP A 667 20.85 46.52 41.92
N GLY A 668 20.72 47.81 42.24
CA GLY A 668 21.69 48.57 43.01
C GLY A 668 22.96 48.96 42.22
N ARG A 669 22.90 48.99 40.89
CA ARG A 669 24.01 49.45 40.05
C ARG A 669 24.21 50.98 40.07
N THR A 670 25.45 51.42 39.99
CA THR A 670 25.84 52.83 39.77
C THR A 670 27.03 52.91 38.81
N VAL A 671 27.24 54.07 38.19
CA VAL A 671 28.29 54.27 37.18
C VAL A 671 29.16 55.46 37.54
N GLU A 672 30.46 55.23 37.68
CA GLU A 672 31.48 56.27 37.59
C GLU A 672 32.16 56.21 36.23
N TRP A 673 32.56 57.37 35.69
CA TRP A 673 33.27 57.43 34.43
C TRP A 673 34.28 58.58 34.41
N GLN A 674 35.34 58.41 33.61
CA GLN A 674 36.38 59.39 33.39
C GLN A 674 36.67 59.47 31.89
N THR A 675 37.11 60.64 31.42
CA THR A 675 37.46 60.87 30.02
C THR A 675 38.69 61.76 29.93
N THR A 676 39.55 61.51 28.94
CA THR A 676 40.63 62.44 28.57
C THR A 676 40.09 63.72 27.93
N GLY A 677 38.85 63.69 27.43
CA GLY A 677 38.43 64.58 26.35
C GLY A 677 39.23 64.33 25.07
N PRO A 678 39.09 65.19 24.05
CA PRO A 678 39.90 65.14 22.83
C PRO A 678 41.33 65.60 23.13
N VAL A 679 42.28 64.67 23.05
CA VAL A 679 43.73 64.91 23.11
C VAL A 679 44.39 64.57 21.77
N ASN A 680 45.70 64.79 21.63
CA ASN A 680 46.46 64.51 20.41
C ASN A 680 45.78 65.07 19.14
N ILE A 681 45.41 66.36 19.20
CA ILE A 681 44.65 67.03 18.14
C ILE A 681 45.49 67.10 16.86
N VAL A 682 44.88 66.72 15.73
CA VAL A 682 45.47 66.83 14.39
C VAL A 682 44.58 67.73 13.55
N GLU A 683 45.16 68.75 12.93
CA GLU A 683 44.44 69.67 12.04
C GLU A 683 43.97 68.96 10.74
N PRO A 684 42.87 69.41 10.13
CA PRO A 684 42.38 68.86 8.87
C PRO A 684 43.37 69.14 7.72
N PRO A 685 43.43 68.27 6.68
CA PRO A 685 44.15 68.60 5.44
C PRO A 685 43.53 69.83 4.76
N LYS A 686 44.35 70.61 4.03
CA LYS A 686 43.90 71.75 3.20
C LYS A 686 42.70 71.34 2.32
N PRO A 687 41.68 72.19 2.10
CA PRO A 687 40.48 71.83 1.36
C PRO A 687 40.72 71.23 -0.03
N LEU A 688 39.94 70.21 -0.39
CA LEU A 688 39.99 69.55 -1.69
C LEU A 688 38.91 70.09 -2.62
N TYR A 689 39.33 70.72 -3.71
CA TYR A 689 38.47 71.15 -4.81
C TYR A 689 38.37 70.03 -5.85
N LYS A 690 37.14 69.70 -6.28
CA LYS A 690 36.84 68.71 -7.32
C LYS A 690 35.93 69.32 -8.38
N GLU A 691 36.24 69.11 -9.66
CA GLU A 691 35.32 69.50 -10.73
C GLU A 691 34.08 68.58 -10.72
N ASN A 692 32.89 69.17 -10.78
CA ASN A 692 31.61 68.49 -10.94
C ASN A 692 30.89 69.04 -12.18
N PRO A 693 30.81 68.29 -13.30
CA PRO A 693 30.13 68.70 -14.53
C PRO A 693 28.63 69.01 -14.42
N GLU A 694 27.98 68.70 -13.30
CA GLU A 694 26.58 69.07 -13.03
C GLU A 694 26.41 70.52 -12.51
N LEU A 695 27.50 71.14 -12.04
CA LEU A 695 27.54 72.54 -11.60
C LEU A 695 27.93 73.47 -12.75
N LYS A 696 27.42 74.71 -12.74
CA LYS A 696 27.75 75.71 -13.77
C LYS A 696 29.08 76.40 -13.48
N GLU A 697 29.68 76.96 -14.53
CA GLU A 697 30.78 77.92 -14.41
C GLU A 697 30.43 79.04 -13.40
N GLY A 698 31.29 79.22 -12.40
CA GLY A 698 31.07 80.15 -11.27
C GLY A 698 30.36 79.54 -10.05
N GLU A 699 29.81 78.32 -10.12
CA GLU A 699 29.18 77.65 -8.98
C GLU A 699 30.21 76.80 -8.21
N ILE A 700 30.48 77.17 -6.95
CA ILE A 700 31.24 76.37 -5.98
C ILE A 700 30.31 75.95 -4.83
N LYS A 701 30.33 74.67 -4.46
CA LYS A 701 29.44 74.05 -3.49
C LYS A 701 30.24 73.19 -2.51
N GLN A 702 30.19 73.53 -1.22
CA GLN A 702 30.74 72.64 -0.19
C GLN A 702 29.87 71.38 -0.07
N VAL A 703 30.50 70.21 -0.11
CA VAL A 703 29.84 68.90 0.07
C VAL A 703 30.34 68.16 1.30
N ASP A 704 31.55 68.45 1.78
CA ASP A 704 32.02 67.94 3.08
C ASP A 704 32.74 69.01 3.91
N TRP A 705 32.71 68.82 5.24
CA TRP A 705 33.15 69.80 6.23
C TRP A 705 34.37 69.30 6.99
N GLU A 706 35.33 70.19 7.21
CA GLU A 706 36.54 69.85 7.96
C GLU A 706 36.23 69.50 9.43
N ALA A 707 37.00 68.56 9.97
CA ALA A 707 36.95 68.19 11.38
C ALA A 707 38.35 67.83 11.88
N LYS A 708 38.70 68.33 13.06
CA LYS A 708 40.01 68.02 13.67
C LYS A 708 40.04 66.56 14.12
N GLY A 709 41.13 65.88 13.78
CA GLY A 709 41.44 64.57 14.34
C GLY A 709 41.74 64.69 15.82
N ALA A 710 41.44 63.65 16.59
CA ALA A 710 41.67 63.62 18.03
C ALA A 710 41.63 62.18 18.55
N GLU A 711 42.35 61.91 19.62
CA GLU A 711 42.28 60.66 20.37
C GLU A 711 41.52 60.90 21.68
N VAL A 712 40.67 59.95 22.06
CA VAL A 712 39.88 59.99 23.29
C VAL A 712 39.97 58.62 23.97
N THR A 713 40.26 58.62 25.26
CA THR A 713 39.99 57.49 26.14
C THR A 713 38.86 57.86 27.09
N VAL A 714 37.81 57.05 27.09
CA VAL A 714 36.80 56.99 28.15
C VAL A 714 37.03 55.71 28.96
N THR A 715 36.96 55.80 30.28
CA THR A 715 36.97 54.65 31.21
C THR A 715 35.68 54.68 32.01
N ARG A 716 34.98 53.55 32.12
CA ARG A 716 33.76 53.38 32.92
C ARG A 716 33.99 52.33 34.00
N THR A 717 33.66 52.64 35.24
CA THR A 717 33.55 51.63 36.31
C THR A 717 32.09 51.54 36.73
N VAL A 718 31.51 50.36 36.56
CA VAL A 718 30.16 50.04 37.03
C VAL A 718 30.29 49.34 38.37
N TYR A 719 29.59 49.86 39.36
CA TYR A 719 29.46 49.25 40.68
C TYR A 719 28.09 48.57 40.78
N ARG A 720 27.98 47.54 41.62
CA ARG A 720 26.71 46.95 42.06
C ARG A 720 26.77 46.80 43.58
N ASN A 721 25.81 47.40 44.29
CA ASN A 721 25.79 47.44 45.77
C ASN A 721 27.11 47.96 46.40
N GLY A 722 27.73 48.95 45.76
CA GLY A 722 28.99 49.57 46.21
C GLY A 722 30.27 48.78 45.93
N GLN A 723 30.19 47.56 45.39
CA GLN A 723 31.35 46.79 44.92
C GLN A 723 31.55 46.99 43.42
N VAL A 724 32.79 47.02 42.94
CA VAL A 724 33.08 47.07 41.50
C VAL A 724 32.53 45.80 40.84
N TYR A 725 31.62 45.98 39.89
CA TYR A 725 31.03 44.89 39.11
C TYR A 725 31.83 44.63 37.84
N PHE A 726 32.16 45.69 37.08
CA PHE A 726 33.15 45.65 36.01
C PHE A 726 33.72 47.04 35.71
N THR A 727 34.88 47.08 35.05
CA THR A 727 35.46 48.29 34.45
C THR A 727 35.69 48.04 32.97
N ASP A 728 35.29 49.00 32.12
CA ASP A 728 35.59 49.00 30.69
C ASP A 728 36.34 50.28 30.26
N ARG A 729 36.93 50.22 29.06
CA ARG A 729 37.65 51.34 28.45
C ARG A 729 37.30 51.44 26.98
N ILE A 730 36.68 52.55 26.59
CA ILE A 730 36.39 52.89 25.19
C ILE A 730 37.52 53.80 24.68
N TYR A 731 38.32 53.30 23.74
CA TYR A 731 39.26 54.10 22.98
C TYR A 731 38.63 54.54 21.65
N THR A 732 38.80 55.80 21.28
CA THR A 732 38.33 56.35 20.00
C THR A 732 39.45 57.20 19.38
N ARG A 733 39.74 56.98 18.10
CA ARG A 733 40.67 57.79 17.32
C ARG A 733 39.93 58.40 16.12
N TYR A 734 39.52 59.65 16.26
CA TYR A 734 38.92 60.42 15.18
C TYR A 734 40.00 60.84 14.18
N GLN A 735 39.75 60.59 12.90
CA GLN A 735 40.60 61.01 11.80
C GLN A 735 40.42 62.52 11.55
N PRO A 736 41.50 63.24 11.15
CA PRO A 736 41.36 64.58 10.61
C PRO A 736 40.64 64.50 9.26
N TRP A 737 39.55 65.26 9.13
CA TRP A 737 38.66 65.21 7.97
C TRP A 737 38.84 66.45 7.10
N GLN A 738 38.97 66.23 5.79
CA GLN A 738 39.23 67.28 4.81
C GLN A 738 37.91 67.92 4.36
N ALA A 739 37.84 69.25 4.29
CA ALA A 739 36.72 69.93 3.64
C ALA A 739 36.76 69.65 2.13
N VAL A 740 35.60 69.35 1.53
CA VAL A 740 35.49 69.05 0.08
C VAL A 740 34.54 70.03 -0.57
N TYR A 741 35.01 70.66 -1.65
CA TYR A 741 34.26 71.62 -2.47
C TYR A 741 34.15 71.08 -3.90
N GLU A 742 32.93 70.98 -4.40
CA GLU A 742 32.65 70.75 -5.81
C GLU A 742 32.57 72.09 -6.56
N TYR A 743 33.09 72.17 -7.78
CA TYR A 743 33.01 73.37 -8.62
C TYR A 743 32.63 73.03 -10.07
N GLY A 744 31.88 73.91 -10.75
CA GLY A 744 31.53 73.69 -12.16
C GLY A 744 32.69 73.92 -13.13
N PRO A 745 32.75 73.21 -14.27
CA PRO A 745 33.85 73.38 -15.24
C PRO A 745 34.07 74.84 -15.65
N GLY A 746 35.34 75.25 -15.73
CA GLY A 746 35.73 76.63 -16.03
C GLY A 746 35.78 77.59 -14.83
N THR A 747 35.27 77.19 -13.66
CA THR A 747 35.30 78.04 -12.46
C THR A 747 36.72 78.29 -11.94
N GLU A 748 37.08 79.55 -11.69
CA GLU A 748 38.31 79.90 -10.97
C GLU A 748 38.23 79.42 -9.51
N ILE A 749 39.07 78.45 -9.14
CA ILE A 749 39.18 77.95 -7.77
C ILE A 749 40.19 78.76 -6.94
N PRO A 750 40.00 78.91 -5.62
CA PRO A 750 41.00 79.53 -4.75
C PRO A 750 42.34 78.80 -4.83
N THR A 751 43.39 79.52 -5.22
CA THR A 751 44.75 78.96 -5.27
C THR A 751 45.17 78.51 -3.86
N PRO A 752 45.54 77.23 -3.64
CA PRO A 752 46.03 76.81 -2.34
C PRO A 752 47.36 77.51 -2.05
N GLU A 753 47.46 78.16 -0.88
CA GLU A 753 48.72 78.77 -0.44
C GLU A 753 49.85 77.72 -0.43
N PRO A 754 51.08 78.06 -0.86
CA PRO A 754 52.19 77.12 -0.89
C PRO A 754 52.52 76.57 0.51
N GLU A 755 53.17 75.42 0.55
CA GLU A 755 53.59 74.80 1.80
C GLU A 755 54.88 75.45 2.32
N ASN A 756 54.73 76.34 3.32
CA ASN A 756 55.82 76.61 4.24
C ASN A 756 56.09 75.32 5.04
N ASN A 757 57.18 74.64 4.69
CA ASN A 757 57.71 73.51 5.44
C ASN A 757 58.69 74.04 6.49
N ASP A 758 58.18 74.29 7.71
CA ASP A 758 58.94 74.57 8.94
C ASP A 758 58.70 73.43 9.96
#